data_AF-A0A1I3H3T4-F1
#
_entry.id   AF-A0A1I3H3T4-F1
#
_cell.length_a   1.000
_cell.length_b   1.000
_cell.length_c   1.000
_cell.angle_alpha   90.00
_cell.angle_beta   90.00
_cell.angle_gamma   90.00
#
_symmetry.space_group_name_H-M   'P 1'
#
loop_
_entity.id
_entity.type
_entity.pdbx_description
1 polymer ?
#
loop_
_entity_poly.entity_id
_entity_poly.type
_entity_poly.pdbx_seq_one_letter_code
_entity_poly.pdbx_strand_id
1 'polypeptide(L)'
;MITIALDEAGVFEESQKDNTNDSLTTLIGGIFFDDKGDECEFDNEKKRIEAYYRSVIDSVNKQFPELHASYPMDLHSRNGKNNHKVRNVKKKVSETLPGFLQDGLYEGNALIYENQELPERTGKYIICAVVKSSKGKTDLLNRELGEFFRDDVASNMYYHVASDVVEHLIFHNPLYPNIGKLNLDIATRQSSLLDQEKSEKYEEFGYTRNNRDDLEEGIKQYSLMNSDVFRTILTEQMLNEPKKDISISSYKVRSISYYPNKKSKDHVFLYMADTICSFLTRNIGEDDVVEVRKRAQKLINQKNLIFAYDEVDLYFKRAWQAMEIKEYYDALREIYTISTMDTPEAKLYQEYWIRYIKEKIQKETLEDVKDGRLPYAFSEALDELRSAYMTNALNPAREEFIYSVLSQSKKALEEDIRYSKLLYYINDIGVLINCHKGNLKDAEPYFENCEKYAGSVDLEEYTRTRNRYTNTLLDYFEYEKAIGVIRVTLDLLGGLYNLSRQKLGRSRLCFGKTEYVKTLSQAGQTAAFLRDNEALGFFDESLALMEDNLANKKITQSYRLHYLIDAGEKELYIDGMKEYCGDVIMPSEQLIALKEMGHRGDVNPSFALYLFLKGAYFFYSKDELENVWREILDYEKSIDIGRKSSHPWELIYKYLGLISLRIGKMEQAKQYSKLILKSIEIKDESLVAAIALFAEAELTDAMGDGALAGNKYTKLYEKLEKNFPLFNPDCVKQYKSKDKKEYMKKRFSYMYN
;
A
#
# COMPACT_ATOMS: atom_id res chain seq x y z
N MET A 1 -0.83 7.19 36.11
CA MET A 1 -0.18 5.87 36.04
C MET A 1 -1.15 4.90 35.38
N ILE A 2 -0.62 3.91 34.66
CA ILE A 2 -1.42 2.89 33.99
C ILE A 2 -1.33 1.57 34.75
N THR A 3 -2.46 0.90 34.96
CA THR A 3 -2.52 -0.47 35.47
C THR A 3 -3.02 -1.40 34.37
N ILE A 4 -2.22 -2.40 34.04
CA ILE A 4 -2.57 -3.44 33.05
C ILE A 4 -2.78 -4.74 33.82
N ALA A 5 -3.97 -5.32 33.67
CA ALA A 5 -4.28 -6.64 34.22
C ALA A 5 -4.70 -7.60 33.12
N LEU A 6 -4.01 -8.73 33.01
CA LEU A 6 -4.13 -9.68 31.92
C LEU A 6 -4.47 -11.09 32.41
N ASP A 7 -5.32 -11.73 31.64
CA ASP A 7 -5.66 -13.15 31.72
C ASP A 7 -5.82 -13.71 30.29
N GLU A 8 -5.97 -15.02 30.16
CA GLU A 8 -6.11 -15.67 28.86
C GLU A 8 -7.44 -16.43 28.70
N ALA A 9 -7.79 -16.72 27.45
CA ALA A 9 -8.88 -17.63 27.11
C ALA A 9 -8.55 -18.40 25.82
N GLY A 10 -9.08 -19.62 25.71
CA GLY A 10 -8.88 -20.50 24.55
C GLY A 10 -7.68 -21.45 24.69
N VAL A 11 -7.24 -22.00 23.56
CA VAL A 11 -6.24 -23.09 23.50
C VAL A 11 -4.99 -22.59 22.80
N PHE A 12 -3.84 -22.69 23.47
CA PHE A 12 -2.54 -22.26 22.96
C PHE A 12 -1.60 -23.42 22.62
N GLU A 13 -2.01 -24.63 22.98
CA GLU A 13 -1.23 -25.85 22.89
C GLU A 13 -1.48 -26.60 21.56
N GLU A 14 -0.48 -27.38 21.12
CA GLU A 14 -0.54 -28.23 19.92
C GLU A 14 -1.70 -29.25 20.02
N SER A 15 -2.85 -28.88 19.44
CA SER A 15 -4.13 -29.62 19.33
C SER A 15 -4.33 -30.74 20.36
N GLN A 16 -4.84 -30.40 21.54
CA GLN A 16 -5.64 -31.34 22.32
C GLN A 16 -7.12 -31.08 22.00
N LYS A 17 -7.71 -31.92 21.14
CA LYS A 17 -9.14 -31.85 20.79
C LYS A 17 -10.08 -32.32 21.90
N ASP A 18 -9.58 -32.61 23.11
CA ASP A 18 -10.35 -33.34 24.12
C ASP A 18 -10.93 -32.49 25.25
N ASN A 19 -10.59 -31.19 25.37
CA ASN A 19 -11.22 -30.31 26.36
C ASN A 19 -12.44 -29.57 25.80
N THR A 20 -13.62 -30.17 25.97
CA THR A 20 -14.93 -29.59 25.62
C THR A 20 -15.32 -28.31 26.38
N ASN A 21 -14.49 -27.84 27.31
CA ASN A 21 -14.75 -26.65 28.15
C ASN A 21 -13.98 -25.39 27.72
N ASP A 22 -13.00 -25.50 26.82
CA ASP A 22 -12.20 -24.35 26.40
C ASP A 22 -12.94 -23.51 25.36
N SER A 23 -12.70 -22.20 25.35
CA SER A 23 -13.30 -21.33 24.35
C SER A 23 -12.73 -21.62 22.97
N LEU A 24 -13.59 -21.55 21.95
CA LEU A 24 -13.20 -21.63 20.54
C LEU A 24 -12.43 -20.39 20.08
N THR A 25 -12.47 -19.29 20.83
CA THR A 25 -11.65 -18.11 20.53
C THR A 25 -10.46 -18.05 21.49
N THR A 26 -9.27 -17.94 20.91
CA THR A 26 -8.01 -17.81 21.64
C THR A 26 -7.59 -16.36 21.76
N LEU A 27 -7.36 -15.87 22.98
CA LEU A 27 -6.89 -14.51 23.24
C LEU A 27 -6.09 -14.39 24.53
N ILE A 28 -5.23 -13.37 24.59
CA ILE A 28 -4.72 -12.81 25.84
C ILE A 28 -5.29 -11.39 25.95
N GLY A 29 -5.92 -11.08 27.07
CA GLY A 29 -6.62 -9.81 27.24
C GLY A 29 -6.98 -9.50 28.68
N GLY A 30 -7.78 -8.45 28.86
CA GLY A 30 -8.20 -7.98 30.17
C GLY A 30 -8.44 -6.48 30.16
N ILE A 31 -7.85 -5.78 31.13
CA ILE A 31 -8.12 -4.36 31.38
C ILE A 31 -6.86 -3.52 31.38
N PHE A 32 -7.01 -2.32 30.84
CA PHE A 32 -6.08 -1.22 30.90
C PHE A 32 -6.79 -0.09 31.66
N PHE A 33 -6.32 0.24 32.86
CA PHE A 33 -6.90 1.25 33.73
C PHE A 33 -5.96 2.45 33.85
N ASP A 34 -6.44 3.62 33.44
CA ASP A 34 -5.74 4.90 33.58
C ASP A 34 -6.29 5.65 34.79
N ASP A 35 -5.45 5.84 35.82
CA ASP A 35 -5.82 6.56 37.05
C ASP A 35 -5.90 8.09 36.89
N LYS A 36 -5.64 8.61 35.67
CA LYS A 36 -5.64 10.05 35.35
C LYS A 36 -4.69 10.91 36.19
N GLY A 37 -3.69 10.29 36.82
CA GLY A 37 -2.70 10.95 37.66
C GLY A 37 -3.10 11.12 39.12
N ASP A 38 -4.22 10.55 39.56
CA ASP A 38 -4.63 10.56 40.97
C ASP A 38 -3.92 9.45 41.75
N GLU A 39 -3.09 9.84 42.72
CA GLU A 39 -2.26 8.91 43.52
C GLU A 39 -3.08 7.93 44.38
N CYS A 40 -4.31 8.29 44.75
CA CYS A 40 -5.18 7.44 45.57
C CYS A 40 -6.10 6.54 44.72
N GLU A 41 -6.27 6.86 43.44
CA GLU A 41 -7.30 6.23 42.61
C GLU A 41 -7.02 4.75 42.35
N PHE A 42 -5.76 4.34 42.25
CA PHE A 42 -5.39 2.93 42.13
C PHE A 42 -5.94 2.09 43.31
N ASP A 43 -5.73 2.55 44.55
CA ASP A 43 -6.20 1.85 45.74
C ASP A 43 -7.72 1.94 45.93
N ASN A 44 -8.31 3.08 45.55
CA ASN A 44 -9.76 3.25 45.53
C ASN A 44 -10.41 2.27 44.55
N GLU A 45 -9.83 2.10 43.36
CA GLU A 45 -10.38 1.20 42.35
C GLU A 45 -10.25 -0.27 42.78
N LYS A 46 -9.17 -0.67 43.47
CA LYS A 46 -9.09 -2.01 44.08
C LYS A 46 -10.24 -2.25 45.07
N LYS A 47 -10.52 -1.28 45.95
CA LYS A 47 -11.66 -1.38 46.89
C LYS A 47 -12.98 -1.44 46.14
N ARG A 48 -13.11 -0.67 45.06
CA ARG A 48 -14.31 -0.60 44.23
C ARG A 48 -14.62 -1.91 43.51
N ILE A 49 -13.62 -2.54 42.89
CA ILE A 49 -13.79 -3.85 42.25
C ILE A 49 -14.19 -4.91 43.30
N GLU A 50 -13.56 -4.90 44.49
CA GLU A 50 -13.95 -5.82 45.58
C GLU A 50 -15.41 -5.58 46.03
N ALA A 51 -15.79 -4.32 46.26
CA ALA A 51 -17.15 -3.94 46.63
C ALA A 51 -18.17 -4.34 45.56
N TYR A 52 -17.82 -4.20 44.28
CA TYR A 52 -18.66 -4.61 43.16
C TYR A 52 -18.94 -6.11 43.18
N TYR A 53 -17.92 -6.96 43.25
CA TYR A 53 -18.13 -8.40 43.28
C TYR A 53 -18.88 -8.86 44.53
N ARG A 54 -18.65 -8.23 45.69
CA ARG A 54 -19.43 -8.50 46.90
C ARG A 54 -20.91 -8.15 46.70
N SER A 55 -21.20 -6.99 46.10
CA SER A 55 -22.57 -6.55 45.79
C SER A 55 -23.27 -7.52 44.83
N VAL A 56 -22.55 -8.03 43.82
CA VAL A 56 -23.03 -9.09 42.91
C VAL A 56 -23.39 -10.36 43.69
N ILE A 57 -22.48 -10.86 44.54
CA ILE A 57 -22.70 -12.07 45.34
C ILE A 57 -23.89 -11.89 46.29
N ASP A 58 -23.99 -10.74 46.95
CA ASP A 58 -25.09 -10.42 47.85
C ASP A 58 -26.43 -10.36 47.12
N SER A 59 -26.48 -9.79 45.92
CA SER A 59 -27.68 -9.79 45.09
C SER A 59 -28.09 -11.19 44.64
N VAL A 60 -27.11 -12.01 44.22
CA VAL A 60 -27.37 -13.41 43.84
C VAL A 60 -27.90 -14.20 45.03
N ASN A 61 -27.33 -14.03 46.23
CA ASN A 61 -27.82 -14.68 47.44
C ASN A 61 -29.18 -14.15 47.91
N LYS A 62 -29.51 -12.88 47.67
CA LYS A 62 -30.87 -12.35 47.92
C LYS A 62 -31.89 -12.96 46.97
N GLN A 63 -31.52 -13.15 45.70
CA GLN A 63 -32.39 -13.73 44.68
C GLN A 63 -32.52 -15.26 44.83
N PHE A 64 -31.45 -15.94 45.23
CA PHE A 64 -31.35 -17.39 45.42
C PHE A 64 -30.71 -17.71 46.78
N PRO A 65 -31.46 -17.58 47.90
CA PRO A 65 -30.93 -17.76 49.26
C PRO A 65 -30.26 -19.11 49.51
N GLU A 66 -30.74 -20.16 48.85
CA GLU A 66 -30.23 -21.53 48.93
C GLU A 66 -28.86 -21.73 48.27
N LEU A 67 -28.44 -20.80 47.42
CA LEU A 67 -27.22 -20.94 46.62
C LEU A 67 -25.95 -20.75 47.46
N HIS A 68 -26.02 -19.89 48.49
CA HIS A 68 -24.91 -19.52 49.37
C HIS A 68 -23.59 -19.29 48.58
N ALA A 69 -23.62 -18.39 47.61
CA ALA A 69 -22.45 -17.95 46.86
C ALA A 69 -21.51 -17.12 47.74
N SER A 70 -20.21 -17.14 47.44
CA SER A 70 -19.17 -16.52 48.26
C SER A 70 -18.08 -15.87 47.41
N TYR A 71 -17.63 -14.69 47.83
CA TYR A 71 -16.51 -14.00 47.22
C TYR A 71 -15.17 -14.39 47.89
N PRO A 72 -14.08 -14.62 47.13
CA PRO A 72 -13.98 -14.65 45.66
C PRO A 72 -14.26 -16.04 45.04
N MET A 73 -14.56 -17.05 45.87
CA MET A 73 -14.59 -18.47 45.46
C MET A 73 -15.56 -18.80 44.31
N ASP A 74 -16.73 -18.18 44.27
CA ASP A 74 -17.77 -18.47 43.28
C ASP A 74 -17.73 -17.54 42.05
N LEU A 75 -16.61 -16.84 41.84
CA LEU A 75 -16.32 -16.13 40.59
C LEU A 75 -15.85 -17.08 39.46
N HIS A 76 -15.20 -18.19 39.84
CA HIS A 76 -14.59 -19.14 38.90
C HIS A 76 -14.97 -20.60 39.21
N SER A 77 -14.98 -21.47 38.19
CA SER A 77 -15.36 -22.88 38.34
C SER A 77 -14.23 -23.70 38.98
N ARG A 78 -14.59 -24.57 39.92
CA ARG A 78 -13.64 -25.50 40.56
C ARG A 78 -13.91 -26.94 40.15
N ASN A 79 -13.39 -27.33 38.98
CA ASN A 79 -13.58 -28.67 38.39
C ASN A 79 -15.06 -29.09 38.37
N GLY A 80 -15.95 -28.15 38.04
CA GLY A 80 -17.39 -28.40 37.94
C GLY A 80 -18.18 -28.35 39.26
N LYS A 81 -17.52 -28.38 40.43
CA LYS A 81 -18.18 -28.55 41.75
C LYS A 81 -19.13 -27.40 42.12
N ASN A 82 -18.85 -26.18 41.67
CA ASN A 82 -19.66 -24.98 41.95
C ASN A 82 -20.31 -24.36 40.70
N ASN A 83 -20.43 -25.13 39.60
CA ASN A 83 -20.93 -24.60 38.32
C ASN A 83 -22.31 -23.92 38.40
N HIS A 84 -23.22 -24.45 39.20
CA HIS A 84 -24.55 -23.84 39.38
C HIS A 84 -24.46 -22.46 40.05
N LYS A 85 -23.51 -22.26 40.98
CA LYS A 85 -23.26 -20.97 41.62
C LYS A 85 -22.64 -19.98 40.66
N VAL A 86 -21.52 -20.39 40.05
CA VAL A 86 -20.75 -19.60 39.09
C VAL A 86 -21.62 -19.15 37.91
N ARG A 87 -22.54 -20.00 37.42
CA ARG A 87 -23.45 -19.64 36.33
C ARG A 87 -24.34 -18.45 36.69
N ASN A 88 -24.91 -18.43 37.89
CA ASN A 88 -25.77 -17.32 38.35
C ASN A 88 -24.95 -16.06 38.63
N VAL A 89 -23.77 -16.20 39.24
CA VAL A 89 -22.84 -15.10 39.44
C VAL A 89 -22.40 -14.48 38.11
N LYS A 90 -21.90 -15.27 37.16
CA LYS A 90 -21.48 -14.79 35.82
C LYS A 90 -22.64 -14.14 35.07
N LYS A 91 -23.88 -14.63 35.22
CA LYS A 91 -25.08 -13.98 34.65
C LYS A 91 -25.28 -12.58 35.24
N LYS A 92 -25.27 -12.45 36.58
CA LYS A 92 -25.46 -11.16 37.24
C LYS A 92 -24.32 -10.18 36.94
N VAL A 93 -23.09 -10.67 36.86
CA VAL A 93 -21.94 -9.88 36.39
C VAL A 93 -22.20 -9.38 34.96
N SER A 94 -22.61 -10.22 34.02
CA SER A 94 -22.89 -9.79 32.63
C SER A 94 -23.95 -8.68 32.55
N GLU A 95 -24.94 -8.67 33.46
CA GLU A 95 -25.98 -7.64 33.52
C GLU A 95 -25.50 -6.31 34.12
N THR A 96 -24.57 -6.35 35.08
CA THR A 96 -24.18 -5.18 35.88
C THR A 96 -22.79 -4.62 35.56
N LEU A 97 -21.95 -5.40 34.86
CA LEU A 97 -20.58 -5.04 34.50
C LEU A 97 -20.48 -3.76 33.65
N PRO A 98 -21.37 -3.47 32.67
CA PRO A 98 -21.29 -2.22 31.91
C PRO A 98 -21.38 -0.98 32.81
N GLY A 99 -22.33 -0.94 33.74
CA GLY A 99 -22.48 0.19 34.69
C GLY A 99 -21.29 0.31 35.64
N PHE A 100 -20.70 -0.83 36.04
CA PHE A 100 -19.47 -0.81 36.82
C PHE A 100 -18.29 -0.26 36.03
N LEU A 101 -18.05 -0.69 34.79
CA LEU A 101 -16.88 -0.26 34.01
C LEU A 101 -17.00 1.19 33.54
N GLN A 102 -18.21 1.66 33.22
CA GLN A 102 -18.44 3.02 32.73
C GLN A 102 -18.45 4.03 33.89
N ASP A 103 -19.22 3.76 34.95
CA ASP A 103 -19.54 4.76 35.97
C ASP A 103 -19.01 4.39 37.37
N GLY A 104 -18.53 3.16 37.56
CA GLY A 104 -18.08 2.69 38.88
C GLY A 104 -19.23 2.38 39.83
N LEU A 105 -20.41 2.11 39.27
CA LEU A 105 -21.66 1.90 40.01
C LEU A 105 -22.12 0.45 39.96
N TYR A 106 -22.97 0.07 40.93
CA TYR A 106 -23.72 -1.18 40.91
C TYR A 106 -25.22 -0.87 40.86
N GLU A 107 -25.88 -1.25 39.76
CA GLU A 107 -27.30 -0.96 39.51
C GLU A 107 -27.67 0.52 39.72
N GLY A 108 -26.78 1.44 39.32
CA GLY A 108 -26.96 2.89 39.44
C GLY A 108 -26.64 3.47 40.82
N ASN A 109 -26.21 2.66 41.78
CA ASN A 109 -25.86 3.11 43.13
C ASN A 109 -24.35 3.11 43.34
N ALA A 110 -23.88 4.04 44.18
CA ALA A 110 -22.50 4.06 44.64
C ALA A 110 -22.15 2.81 45.43
N LEU A 111 -20.90 2.36 45.31
CA LEU A 111 -20.40 1.16 45.97
C LEU A 111 -19.92 1.47 47.39
N ILE A 112 -20.29 0.61 48.33
CA ILE A 112 -19.93 0.72 49.75
C ILE A 112 -18.81 -0.28 50.06
N TYR A 113 -17.73 0.21 50.67
CA TYR A 113 -16.62 -0.61 51.18
C TYR A 113 -16.42 -0.34 52.67
N GLU A 114 -16.43 -1.39 53.51
CA GLU A 114 -16.25 -1.27 54.97
C GLU A 114 -17.17 -0.19 55.62
N ASN A 115 -18.44 -0.16 55.21
CA ASN A 115 -19.49 0.78 55.64
C ASN A 115 -19.28 2.25 55.23
N GLN A 116 -18.40 2.52 54.26
CA GLN A 116 -18.18 3.84 53.69
C GLN A 116 -18.47 3.84 52.20
N GLU A 117 -19.15 4.88 51.72
CA GLU A 117 -19.32 5.12 50.30
C GLU A 117 -17.97 5.47 49.68
N LEU A 118 -17.60 4.78 48.60
CA LEU A 118 -16.37 5.09 47.87
C LEU A 118 -16.52 6.40 47.09
N PRO A 119 -15.45 7.19 46.94
CA PRO A 119 -15.50 8.42 46.14
C PRO A 119 -15.93 8.12 44.68
N GLU A 120 -16.35 9.13 43.93
CA GLU A 120 -16.58 8.97 42.49
C GLU A 120 -15.29 8.54 41.79
N ARG A 121 -15.41 7.69 40.75
CA ARG A 121 -14.26 7.21 39.99
C ARG A 121 -13.70 8.34 39.13
N THR A 122 -12.40 8.61 39.28
CA THR A 122 -11.66 9.54 38.41
C THR A 122 -10.98 8.80 37.26
N GLY A 123 -10.58 7.55 37.48
CA GLY A 123 -9.91 6.72 36.50
C GLY A 123 -10.82 6.19 35.40
N LYS A 124 -10.22 5.60 34.37
CA LYS A 124 -10.92 5.16 33.15
C LYS A 124 -10.45 3.78 32.70
N TYR A 125 -11.42 2.92 32.41
CA TYR A 125 -11.16 1.60 31.85
C TYR A 125 -11.11 1.61 30.33
N ILE A 126 -10.23 0.76 29.81
CA ILE A 126 -10.14 0.33 28.42
C ILE A 126 -10.04 -1.18 28.43
N ILE A 127 -10.84 -1.83 27.59
CA ILE A 127 -10.69 -3.27 27.36
C ILE A 127 -9.57 -3.46 26.36
N CYS A 128 -8.67 -4.40 26.68
CA CYS A 128 -7.55 -4.75 25.82
C CYS A 128 -7.55 -6.26 25.53
N ALA A 129 -7.23 -6.64 24.30
CA ALA A 129 -7.04 -8.03 23.91
C ALA A 129 -6.25 -8.13 22.60
N VAL A 130 -5.40 -9.16 22.50
CA VAL A 130 -4.89 -9.68 21.24
C VAL A 130 -5.60 -11.01 20.99
N VAL A 131 -6.37 -11.08 19.91
CA VAL A 131 -7.22 -12.22 19.57
C VAL A 131 -6.62 -12.97 18.40
N LYS A 132 -6.37 -14.26 18.55
CA LYS A 132 -5.94 -15.13 17.45
C LYS A 132 -6.97 -15.12 16.33
N SER A 133 -6.53 -14.94 15.09
CA SER A 133 -7.38 -15.15 13.92
C SER A 133 -7.41 -16.62 13.53
N SER A 134 -8.38 -17.01 12.70
CA SER A 134 -8.47 -18.38 12.18
C SER A 134 -7.18 -18.86 11.48
N LYS A 135 -6.39 -17.95 10.89
CA LYS A 135 -5.14 -18.26 10.21
C LYS A 135 -3.90 -18.07 11.08
N GLY A 136 -3.95 -17.15 12.04
CA GLY A 136 -2.77 -16.72 12.78
C GLY A 136 -1.71 -16.08 11.87
N LYS A 137 -0.45 -16.09 12.32
CA LYS A 137 0.69 -15.62 11.53
C LYS A 137 1.30 -16.78 10.76
N THR A 138 1.01 -16.89 9.46
CA THR A 138 1.40 -18.09 8.70
C THR A 138 2.92 -18.23 8.53
N ASP A 139 3.66 -17.13 8.56
CA ASP A 139 5.13 -17.14 8.58
C ASP A 139 5.68 -18.01 9.73
N LEU A 140 5.05 -17.97 10.91
CA LEU A 140 5.42 -18.76 12.09
C LEU A 140 4.95 -20.21 12.01
N LEU A 141 4.32 -20.62 10.91
CA LEU A 141 3.98 -22.03 10.61
C LEU A 141 4.90 -22.62 9.53
N ASN A 142 5.84 -21.83 9.00
CA ASN A 142 6.75 -22.29 7.97
C ASN A 142 7.68 -23.39 8.51
N ARG A 143 7.69 -24.56 7.85
CA ARG A 143 8.53 -25.71 8.22
C ARG A 143 10.02 -25.50 7.98
N GLU A 144 10.40 -24.50 7.19
CA GLU A 144 11.80 -24.08 7.02
C GLU A 144 12.33 -23.31 8.25
N LEU A 145 11.43 -22.76 9.10
CA LEU A 145 11.83 -22.19 10.38
C LEU A 145 12.22 -23.29 11.38
N GLY A 146 13.21 -22.96 12.22
CA GLY A 146 13.55 -23.80 13.37
C GLY A 146 12.34 -23.97 14.29
N GLU A 147 12.19 -25.18 14.84
CA GLU A 147 11.00 -25.55 15.62
C GLU A 147 10.72 -24.65 16.82
N PHE A 148 11.76 -24.04 17.40
CA PHE A 148 11.68 -23.05 18.48
C PHE A 148 10.82 -21.83 18.17
N PHE A 149 10.69 -21.47 16.89
CA PHE A 149 9.93 -20.29 16.45
C PHE A 149 8.57 -20.65 15.88
N ARG A 150 8.23 -21.94 15.76
CA ARG A 150 6.96 -22.32 15.13
C ARG A 150 5.81 -22.28 16.12
N ASP A 151 4.70 -21.67 15.70
CA ASP A 151 3.46 -21.55 16.49
C ASP A 151 2.79 -22.90 16.76
N ASP A 152 2.95 -23.86 15.84
CA ASP A 152 2.37 -25.19 15.94
C ASP A 152 3.17 -26.14 16.85
N VAL A 153 4.23 -25.65 17.50
CA VAL A 153 5.08 -26.46 18.38
C VAL A 153 4.88 -26.08 19.83
N ALA A 154 4.62 -27.11 20.66
CA ALA A 154 4.50 -26.99 22.11
C ALA A 154 3.44 -25.94 22.55
N SER A 155 3.88 -24.81 23.11
CA SER A 155 3.05 -23.65 23.48
C SER A 155 3.66 -22.34 22.99
N ASN A 156 4.49 -22.38 21.92
CA ASN A 156 5.24 -21.20 21.47
C ASN A 156 4.32 -20.03 21.09
N MET A 157 3.13 -20.32 20.53
CA MET A 157 2.13 -19.31 20.22
C MET A 157 1.74 -18.45 21.44
N TYR A 158 1.69 -19.02 22.65
CA TYR A 158 1.39 -18.23 23.85
C TYR A 158 2.43 -17.12 24.06
N TYR A 159 3.72 -17.42 23.86
CA TYR A 159 4.80 -16.44 23.98
C TYR A 159 4.70 -15.35 22.92
N HIS A 160 4.43 -15.74 21.67
CA HIS A 160 4.30 -14.78 20.57
C HIS A 160 3.11 -13.85 20.78
N VAL A 161 1.95 -14.38 21.19
CA VAL A 161 0.77 -13.56 21.53
C VAL A 161 1.06 -12.67 22.73
N ALA A 162 1.73 -13.17 23.78
CA ALA A 162 2.09 -12.37 24.95
C ALA A 162 3.07 -11.24 24.61
N SER A 163 4.03 -11.49 23.71
CA SER A 163 4.94 -10.48 23.18
C SER A 163 4.17 -9.39 22.43
N ASP A 164 3.24 -9.77 21.55
CA ASP A 164 2.37 -8.83 20.85
C ASP A 164 1.52 -7.98 21.80
N VAL A 165 0.99 -8.57 22.88
CA VAL A 165 0.23 -7.83 23.90
C VAL A 165 1.11 -6.77 24.57
N VAL A 166 2.32 -7.14 25.00
CA VAL A 166 3.27 -6.20 25.62
C VAL A 166 3.59 -5.06 24.66
N GLU A 167 3.92 -5.41 23.42
CA GLU A 167 4.26 -4.47 22.38
C GLU A 167 3.13 -3.47 22.15
N HIS A 168 1.90 -3.92 21.87
CA HIS A 168 0.76 -3.04 21.58
C HIS A 168 0.29 -2.22 22.78
N LEU A 169 0.31 -2.78 23.99
CA LEU A 169 -0.26 -2.08 25.15
C LEU A 169 0.71 -1.09 25.80
N ILE A 170 2.02 -1.37 25.73
CA ILE A 170 3.05 -0.58 26.43
C ILE A 170 3.88 0.25 25.45
N PHE A 171 4.36 -0.36 24.36
CA PHE A 171 5.35 0.27 23.48
C PHE A 171 4.72 0.93 22.26
N HIS A 172 3.81 0.31 21.55
CA HIS A 172 3.18 0.87 20.34
C HIS A 172 1.68 1.15 20.56
N ASN A 173 1.35 1.79 21.68
CA ASN A 173 -0.04 2.06 22.07
C ASN A 173 -0.62 3.28 21.30
N PRO A 174 -1.64 3.09 20.44
CA PRO A 174 -2.19 4.18 19.62
C PRO A 174 -3.07 5.16 20.41
N LEU A 175 -3.51 4.80 21.62
CA LEU A 175 -4.35 5.66 22.46
C LEU A 175 -3.53 6.43 23.51
N TYR A 176 -2.43 5.84 23.99
CA TYR A 176 -1.54 6.41 25.01
C TYR A 176 -0.08 6.33 24.54
N PRO A 177 0.37 7.29 23.71
CA PRO A 177 1.72 7.23 23.15
C PRO A 177 2.83 7.41 24.19
N ASN A 178 2.52 8.06 25.32
CA ASN A 178 3.47 8.44 26.37
C ASN A 178 3.09 7.79 27.73
N ILE A 179 3.39 6.51 27.89
CA ILE A 179 3.22 5.80 29.16
C ILE A 179 4.53 5.89 29.96
N GLY A 180 4.53 6.67 31.05
CA GLY A 180 5.73 6.82 31.89
C GLY A 180 5.79 5.92 33.13
N LYS A 181 4.65 5.39 33.60
CA LYS A 181 4.58 4.63 34.86
C LYS A 181 3.51 3.53 34.82
N LEU A 182 3.90 2.31 35.21
CA LEU A 182 3.10 1.09 35.04
C LEU A 182 2.94 0.24 36.32
N ASN A 183 1.75 -0.31 36.50
CA ASN A 183 1.46 -1.45 37.35
C ASN A 183 1.04 -2.64 36.46
N LEU A 184 1.62 -3.81 36.71
CA LEU A 184 1.36 -5.03 35.94
C LEU A 184 0.86 -6.13 36.88
N ASP A 185 -0.35 -6.64 36.61
CA ASP A 185 -0.95 -7.81 37.25
C ASP A 185 -1.26 -8.87 36.18
N ILE A 186 -0.54 -9.98 36.16
CA ILE A 186 -0.63 -10.97 35.07
C ILE A 186 -0.91 -12.36 35.65
N ALA A 187 -1.92 -13.04 35.11
CA ALA A 187 -2.20 -14.42 35.45
C ALA A 187 -1.10 -15.35 34.91
N THR A 188 -0.71 -16.36 35.69
CA THR A 188 0.19 -17.41 35.19
C THR A 188 -0.60 -18.50 34.47
N ARG A 189 -0.15 -18.91 33.28
CA ARG A 189 -0.70 -20.04 32.54
C ARG A 189 0.10 -21.33 32.78
N GLN A 190 -0.63 -22.44 32.87
CA GLN A 190 -0.07 -23.79 32.92
C GLN A 190 -0.69 -24.65 31.81
N SER A 191 0.13 -25.50 31.20
CA SER A 191 -0.34 -26.55 30.27
C SER A 191 -0.35 -27.90 30.98
N SER A 192 -1.38 -28.71 30.74
CA SER A 192 -1.50 -30.08 31.27
C SER A 192 -1.43 -31.08 30.12
N LEU A 193 -0.43 -31.96 30.16
CA LEU A 193 -0.15 -32.93 29.12
C LEU A 193 -0.28 -34.36 29.66
N LEU A 194 -1.00 -35.20 28.92
CA LEU A 194 -1.07 -36.66 29.13
C LEU A 194 -0.09 -37.41 28.22
N ASP A 195 0.25 -36.82 27.07
CA ASP A 195 1.09 -37.42 26.04
C ASP A 195 2.58 -37.30 26.41
N GLN A 196 3.28 -38.45 26.39
CA GLN A 196 4.69 -38.52 26.78
C GLN A 196 5.63 -37.88 25.74
N GLU A 197 5.38 -38.06 24.45
CA GLU A 197 6.21 -37.50 23.38
C GLU A 197 6.10 -35.96 23.37
N LYS A 198 4.88 -35.43 23.54
CA LYS A 198 4.67 -33.98 23.72
C LYS A 198 5.36 -33.46 24.98
N SER A 199 5.32 -34.22 26.07
CA SER A 199 5.99 -33.85 27.31
C SER A 199 7.52 -33.79 27.15
N GLU A 200 8.12 -34.76 26.45
CA GLU A 200 9.55 -34.77 26.12
C GLU A 200 9.91 -33.54 25.28
N LYS A 201 9.08 -33.20 24.29
CA LYS A 201 9.25 -31.98 23.47
C LYS A 201 9.18 -30.69 24.31
N TYR A 202 8.30 -30.60 25.29
CA TYR A 202 8.27 -29.45 26.22
C TYR A 202 9.56 -29.35 27.04
N GLU A 203 10.11 -30.48 27.50
CA GLU A 203 11.36 -30.49 28.27
C GLU A 203 12.57 -30.12 27.39
N GLU A 204 12.63 -30.62 26.14
CA GLU A 204 13.66 -30.23 25.16
C GLU A 204 13.65 -28.73 24.85
N PHE A 205 12.47 -28.11 24.87
CA PHE A 205 12.29 -26.68 24.59
C PHE A 205 12.43 -25.81 25.84
N GLY A 206 12.79 -26.41 26.99
CA GLY A 206 13.11 -25.69 28.23
C GLY A 206 11.91 -25.31 29.10
N TYR A 207 10.72 -25.85 28.84
CA TYR A 207 9.57 -25.62 29.70
C TYR A 207 9.75 -26.30 31.06
N THR A 208 9.50 -25.56 32.14
CA THR A 208 9.67 -26.09 33.50
C THR A 208 8.46 -26.92 33.92
N ARG A 209 8.70 -28.19 34.26
CA ARG A 209 7.68 -29.08 34.84
C ARG A 209 7.35 -28.66 36.27
N ASN A 210 6.05 -28.57 36.57
CA ASN A 210 5.57 -28.35 37.93
C ASN A 210 5.53 -29.68 38.69
N ASN A 211 6.26 -29.75 39.80
CA ASN A 211 6.20 -30.89 40.71
C ASN A 211 5.07 -30.67 41.72
N ARG A 212 3.92 -31.28 41.45
CA ARG A 212 2.74 -31.25 42.31
C ARG A 212 2.33 -32.67 42.67
N ASP A 213 2.20 -32.94 43.96
CA ASP A 213 1.84 -34.26 44.51
C ASP A 213 0.34 -34.60 44.34
N ASP A 214 -0.47 -33.62 43.93
CA ASP A 214 -1.94 -33.71 43.82
C ASP A 214 -2.45 -33.87 42.37
N LEU A 215 -1.56 -34.13 41.40
CA LEU A 215 -1.94 -34.39 40.01
C LEU A 215 -2.42 -35.83 39.83
N GLU A 216 -3.43 -36.02 38.97
CA GLU A 216 -3.87 -37.36 38.57
C GLU A 216 -2.71 -38.12 37.91
N GLU A 217 -2.66 -39.43 38.14
CA GLU A 217 -1.60 -40.32 37.68
C GLU A 217 -1.46 -40.23 36.14
N GLY A 218 -0.28 -39.82 35.66
CA GLY A 218 0.02 -39.65 34.24
C GLY A 218 -0.08 -38.21 33.70
N ILE A 219 -0.70 -37.26 34.40
CA ILE A 219 -0.74 -35.85 33.98
C ILE A 219 0.58 -35.15 34.37
N LYS A 220 1.24 -34.55 33.38
CA LYS A 220 2.40 -33.67 33.58
C LYS A 220 2.00 -32.22 33.32
N GLN A 221 2.26 -31.33 34.27
CA GLN A 221 1.98 -29.90 34.12
C GLN A 221 3.24 -29.10 33.87
N TYR A 222 3.19 -28.17 32.92
CA TYR A 222 4.28 -27.27 32.57
C TYR A 222 3.88 -25.82 32.78
N SER A 223 4.79 -25.01 33.32
CA SER A 223 4.60 -23.55 33.43
C SER A 223 4.89 -22.91 32.08
N LEU A 224 3.90 -22.23 31.49
CA LEU A 224 4.08 -21.51 30.22
C LEU A 224 4.54 -20.07 30.45
N MET A 225 3.93 -19.40 31.43
CA MET A 225 4.20 -17.98 31.71
C MET A 225 4.51 -17.78 33.19
N ASN A 226 5.67 -17.18 33.45
CA ASN A 226 6.14 -16.82 34.79
C ASN A 226 6.74 -15.39 34.76
N SER A 227 7.19 -14.92 35.92
CA SER A 227 7.79 -13.60 36.06
C SER A 227 9.04 -13.40 35.20
N ASP A 228 9.84 -14.44 34.96
CA ASP A 228 11.10 -14.30 34.24
C ASP A 228 10.86 -14.18 32.74
N VAL A 229 9.90 -14.94 32.20
CA VAL A 229 9.48 -14.86 30.79
C VAL A 229 8.96 -13.47 30.48
N PHE A 230 7.98 -12.99 31.24
CA PHE A 230 7.38 -11.69 30.93
C PHE A 230 8.37 -10.53 31.17
N ARG A 231 9.26 -10.65 32.17
CA ARG A 231 10.37 -9.71 32.34
C ARG A 231 11.31 -9.73 31.14
N THR A 232 11.59 -10.89 30.57
CA THR A 232 12.43 -11.03 29.37
C THR A 232 11.79 -10.33 28.17
N ILE A 233 10.50 -10.59 27.90
CA ILE A 233 9.74 -9.91 26.85
C ILE A 233 9.79 -8.39 27.04
N LEU A 234 9.49 -7.90 28.25
CA LEU A 234 9.59 -6.46 28.56
C LEU A 234 10.99 -5.90 28.29
N THR A 235 12.03 -6.61 28.74
CA THR A 235 13.42 -6.14 28.62
C THR A 235 13.85 -6.08 27.16
N GLU A 236 13.50 -7.08 26.36
CA GLU A 236 13.75 -7.10 24.92
C GLU A 236 13.08 -5.91 24.23
N GLN A 237 11.81 -5.66 24.52
CA GLN A 237 11.07 -4.53 23.96
C GLN A 237 11.68 -3.18 24.40
N MET A 238 12.10 -3.04 25.66
CA MET A 238 12.81 -1.84 26.12
C MET A 238 14.17 -1.62 25.43
N LEU A 239 14.88 -2.70 25.07
CA LEU A 239 16.14 -2.59 24.33
C LEU A 239 15.92 -2.16 22.87
N ASN A 240 14.84 -2.64 22.26
CA ASN A 240 14.45 -2.25 20.90
C ASN A 240 13.90 -0.82 20.85
N GLU A 241 13.29 -0.34 21.94
CA GLU A 241 12.67 0.99 22.06
C GLU A 241 13.31 1.87 23.16
N PRO A 242 14.61 2.21 23.07
CA PRO A 242 15.36 2.86 24.15
C PRO A 242 14.89 4.28 24.48
N LYS A 243 14.02 4.88 23.66
CA LYS A 243 13.51 6.24 23.83
C LYS A 243 12.38 6.37 24.86
N LYS A 244 11.79 5.26 25.32
CA LYS A 244 10.66 5.29 26.27
C LYS A 244 11.15 5.07 27.70
N ASP A 245 11.21 6.14 28.49
CA ASP A 245 11.45 6.05 29.93
C ASP A 245 10.19 5.55 30.64
N ILE A 246 10.18 4.25 30.98
CA ILE A 246 9.05 3.55 31.59
C ILE A 246 9.45 3.07 32.98
N SER A 247 8.77 3.58 34.01
CA SER A 247 8.95 3.14 35.39
C SER A 247 7.91 2.08 35.78
N ILE A 248 8.36 0.88 36.15
CA ILE A 248 7.50 -0.19 36.67
C ILE A 248 7.38 -0.04 38.19
N SER A 249 6.19 0.30 38.67
CA SER A 249 5.91 0.53 40.10
C SER A 249 5.48 -0.72 40.84
N SER A 250 4.78 -1.62 40.15
CA SER A 250 4.38 -2.93 40.67
C SER A 250 4.43 -3.94 39.55
N TYR A 251 5.06 -5.08 39.81
CA TYR A 251 5.19 -6.19 38.88
C TYR A 251 4.77 -7.49 39.55
N LYS A 252 3.62 -8.05 39.15
CA LYS A 252 3.03 -9.22 39.80
C LYS A 252 2.55 -10.22 38.74
N VAL A 253 3.27 -11.33 38.61
CA VAL A 253 2.90 -12.47 37.76
C VAL A 253 2.61 -13.66 38.66
N ARG A 254 1.36 -14.13 38.69
CA ARG A 254 0.92 -15.18 39.64
C ARG A 254 -0.38 -15.85 39.24
N SER A 255 -0.58 -17.07 39.71
CA SER A 255 -1.84 -17.80 39.54
C SER A 255 -2.95 -17.11 40.32
N ILE A 256 -4.15 -17.02 39.72
CA ILE A 256 -5.31 -16.40 40.35
C ILE A 256 -5.82 -17.27 41.49
N SER A 257 -5.79 -16.74 42.71
CA SER A 257 -6.31 -17.45 43.89
C SER A 257 -7.74 -17.04 44.19
N TYR A 258 -8.68 -17.98 44.06
CA TYR A 258 -10.09 -17.77 44.39
C TYR A 258 -10.44 -18.16 45.84
N TYR A 259 -9.45 -18.29 46.73
CA TYR A 259 -9.71 -18.62 48.14
C TYR A 259 -9.83 -17.35 49.01
N PRO A 260 -10.76 -17.34 49.98
CA PRO A 260 -10.89 -16.25 50.94
C PRO A 260 -9.72 -16.30 51.95
N ASN A 261 -8.57 -15.75 51.57
CA ASN A 261 -7.41 -15.59 52.43
C ASN A 261 -6.96 -14.11 52.44
N LYS A 262 -6.01 -13.73 53.32
CA LYS A 262 -5.50 -12.34 53.38
C LYS A 262 -4.90 -11.82 52.06
N LYS A 263 -4.58 -12.70 51.11
CA LYS A 263 -4.00 -12.35 49.80
C LYS A 263 -5.07 -12.09 48.72
N SER A 264 -6.36 -12.36 48.96
CA SER A 264 -7.43 -12.12 47.97
C SER A 264 -7.51 -10.65 47.51
N LYS A 265 -7.21 -9.70 48.41
CA LYS A 265 -7.11 -8.26 48.10
C LYS A 265 -6.01 -7.93 47.09
N ASP A 266 -5.07 -8.83 46.87
CA ASP A 266 -4.02 -8.63 45.87
C ASP A 266 -4.44 -9.12 44.47
N HIS A 267 -5.45 -9.97 44.33
CA HIS A 267 -5.85 -10.54 43.03
C HIS A 267 -7.02 -9.80 42.37
N VAL A 268 -7.44 -8.66 42.94
CA VAL A 268 -8.70 -8.00 42.57
C VAL A 268 -8.75 -7.59 41.09
N PHE A 269 -7.66 -7.04 40.55
CA PHE A 269 -7.56 -6.71 39.12
C PHE A 269 -7.54 -7.97 38.23
N LEU A 270 -6.94 -9.07 38.71
CA LEU A 270 -6.93 -10.35 37.99
C LEU A 270 -8.32 -10.99 37.92
N TYR A 271 -9.14 -10.85 38.98
CA TYR A 271 -10.54 -11.30 38.93
C TYR A 271 -11.34 -10.55 37.85
N MET A 272 -11.04 -9.25 37.66
CA MET A 272 -11.63 -8.44 36.60
C MET A 272 -11.13 -8.88 35.22
N ALA A 273 -9.82 -9.16 35.07
CA ALA A 273 -9.27 -9.68 33.82
C ALA A 273 -9.93 -11.02 33.41
N ASP A 274 -10.04 -12.01 34.31
CA ASP A 274 -10.75 -13.29 34.05
C ASP A 274 -12.21 -13.05 33.66
N THR A 275 -12.89 -12.15 34.38
CA THR A 275 -14.28 -11.80 34.08
C THR A 275 -14.44 -11.23 32.67
N ILE A 276 -13.54 -10.35 32.24
CA ILE A 276 -13.54 -9.75 30.90
C ILE A 276 -13.24 -10.81 29.85
N CYS A 277 -12.16 -11.59 30.00
CA CYS A 277 -11.82 -12.66 29.06
C CYS A 277 -12.95 -13.68 28.91
N SER A 278 -13.57 -14.09 30.02
CA SER A 278 -14.78 -14.92 30.05
C SER A 278 -15.94 -14.28 29.29
N PHE A 279 -16.18 -12.97 29.42
CA PHE A 279 -17.29 -12.28 28.73
C PHE A 279 -17.05 -12.17 27.23
N LEU A 280 -15.82 -11.80 26.84
CA LEU A 280 -15.44 -11.61 25.44
C LEU A 280 -15.58 -12.91 24.65
N THR A 281 -15.23 -14.05 25.26
CA THR A 281 -15.11 -15.35 24.57
C THR A 281 -16.31 -16.28 24.70
N ARG A 282 -17.34 -15.92 25.48
CA ARG A 282 -18.48 -16.81 25.75
C ARG A 282 -19.38 -17.00 24.53
N ASN A 283 -19.56 -18.25 24.08
CA ASN A 283 -20.47 -18.59 22.98
C ASN A 283 -20.23 -17.78 21.70
N ILE A 284 -18.97 -17.47 21.36
CA ILE A 284 -18.60 -16.90 20.07
C ILE A 284 -18.06 -17.99 19.15
N GLY A 285 -18.02 -17.68 17.85
CA GLY A 285 -17.37 -18.54 16.86
C GLY A 285 -15.88 -18.71 17.13
N GLU A 286 -15.25 -19.61 16.37
CA GLU A 286 -13.81 -19.83 16.45
C GLU A 286 -13.04 -18.57 16.00
N ASP A 287 -12.15 -18.09 16.87
CA ASP A 287 -11.19 -17.01 16.58
C ASP A 287 -11.80 -15.75 15.92
N ASP A 288 -12.96 -15.27 16.41
CA ASP A 288 -13.71 -14.12 15.86
C ASP A 288 -13.37 -12.79 16.54
N VAL A 289 -12.31 -12.12 16.06
CA VAL A 289 -11.87 -10.81 16.57
C VAL A 289 -12.92 -9.71 16.41
N VAL A 290 -13.78 -9.79 15.38
CA VAL A 290 -14.80 -8.77 15.11
C VAL A 290 -15.91 -8.82 16.16
N GLU A 291 -16.35 -10.02 16.54
CA GLU A 291 -17.33 -10.18 17.61
C GLU A 291 -16.74 -9.84 18.99
N VAL A 292 -15.48 -10.21 19.27
CA VAL A 292 -14.78 -9.78 20.50
C VAL A 292 -14.79 -8.25 20.61
N ARG A 293 -14.48 -7.54 19.52
CA ARG A 293 -14.52 -6.07 19.49
C ARG A 293 -15.91 -5.52 19.76
N LYS A 294 -16.96 -6.06 19.12
CA LYS A 294 -18.36 -5.65 19.36
C LYS A 294 -18.76 -5.82 20.82
N ARG A 295 -18.32 -6.90 21.47
CA ARG A 295 -18.59 -7.16 22.89
C ARG A 295 -17.85 -6.21 23.81
N ALA A 296 -16.58 -5.92 23.52
CA ALA A 296 -15.85 -4.89 24.25
C ALA A 296 -16.54 -3.52 24.17
N GLN A 297 -17.04 -3.13 22.98
CA GLN A 297 -17.78 -1.88 22.80
C GLN A 297 -19.11 -1.83 23.57
N LYS A 298 -19.78 -2.98 23.77
CA LYS A 298 -21.01 -3.06 24.59
C LYS A 298 -20.71 -2.86 26.07
N LEU A 299 -19.54 -3.30 26.55
CA LEU A 299 -19.13 -3.13 27.94
C LEU A 299 -18.72 -1.69 28.24
N ILE A 300 -17.92 -1.09 27.35
CA ILE A 300 -17.43 0.28 27.49
C ILE A 300 -17.66 1.00 26.17
N ASN A 301 -18.48 2.05 26.19
CA ASN A 301 -18.75 2.89 25.01
C ASN A 301 -17.59 3.88 24.74
N GLN A 302 -16.35 3.38 24.71
CA GLN A 302 -15.13 4.13 24.48
C GLN A 302 -14.21 3.32 23.56
N LYS A 303 -13.06 3.89 23.18
CA LYS A 303 -12.07 3.22 22.32
C LYS A 303 -11.40 2.09 23.10
N ASN A 304 -11.54 0.86 22.60
CA ASN A 304 -10.92 -0.36 23.16
C ASN A 304 -9.69 -0.79 22.33
N LEU A 305 -8.68 -1.35 23.01
CA LEU A 305 -7.41 -1.84 22.43
C LEU A 305 -7.52 -3.31 22.02
N ILE A 306 -8.28 -3.56 20.94
CA ILE A 306 -8.50 -4.91 20.40
C ILE A 306 -7.70 -5.08 19.10
N PHE A 307 -6.76 -6.02 19.11
CA PHE A 307 -5.87 -6.36 18.01
C PHE A 307 -6.06 -7.83 17.60
N ALA A 308 -5.64 -8.15 16.38
CA ALA A 308 -5.65 -9.53 15.89
C ALA A 308 -4.22 -10.08 15.91
N TYR A 309 -4.03 -11.30 16.38
CA TYR A 309 -2.81 -12.06 16.10
C TYR A 309 -2.97 -12.69 14.71
N ASP A 310 -2.52 -11.95 13.71
CA ASP A 310 -2.69 -12.22 12.28
C ASP A 310 -1.54 -11.56 11.47
N GLU A 311 -1.38 -11.94 10.21
CA GLU A 311 -0.44 -11.26 9.29
C GLU A 311 -0.72 -9.76 9.14
N VAL A 312 -1.99 -9.35 9.16
CA VAL A 312 -2.38 -7.92 9.11
C VAL A 312 -1.67 -7.12 10.20
N ASP A 313 -1.50 -7.70 11.39
CA ASP A 313 -0.86 -7.03 12.52
C ASP A 313 0.64 -6.84 12.32
N LEU A 314 1.31 -7.77 11.62
CA LEU A 314 2.72 -7.61 11.25
C LEU A 314 2.93 -6.36 10.37
N TYR A 315 2.07 -6.15 9.38
CA TYR A 315 2.11 -4.95 8.54
C TYR A 315 1.80 -3.68 9.36
N PHE A 316 0.84 -3.75 10.28
CA PHE A 316 0.51 -2.61 11.14
C PHE A 316 1.68 -2.23 12.06
N LYS A 317 2.34 -3.21 12.68
CA LYS A 317 3.52 -3.00 13.51
C LYS A 317 4.65 -2.34 12.74
N ARG A 318 5.00 -2.88 11.56
CA ARG A 318 6.01 -2.27 10.67
C ARG A 318 5.64 -0.84 10.29
N ALA A 319 4.36 -0.59 9.97
CA ALA A 319 3.88 0.74 9.66
C ALA A 319 4.02 1.72 10.85
N TRP A 320 3.70 1.26 12.05
CA TRP A 320 3.81 2.06 13.27
C TRP A 320 5.25 2.40 13.60
N GLN A 321 6.14 1.40 13.55
CA GLN A 321 7.57 1.56 13.77
C GLN A 321 8.20 2.53 12.76
N ALA A 322 7.94 2.34 11.47
CA ALA A 322 8.40 3.24 10.41
C ALA A 322 7.94 4.68 10.67
N MET A 323 6.68 4.88 11.08
CA MET A 323 6.17 6.20 11.45
C MET A 323 6.89 6.78 12.68
N GLU A 324 7.18 5.99 13.72
CA GLU A 324 7.90 6.45 14.92
C GLU A 324 9.35 6.86 14.65
N ILE A 325 10.02 6.21 13.69
CA ILE A 325 11.35 6.60 13.22
C ILE A 325 11.32 7.63 12.08
N LYS A 326 10.13 8.15 11.75
CA LYS A 326 9.88 9.21 10.75
C LYS A 326 10.09 8.81 9.28
N GLU A 327 10.03 7.51 8.98
CA GLU A 327 9.99 6.96 7.63
C GLU A 327 8.53 6.89 7.12
N TYR A 328 7.95 8.05 6.82
CA TYR A 328 6.51 8.15 6.51
C TYR A 328 6.11 7.44 5.20
N TYR A 329 6.99 7.40 4.19
CA TYR A 329 6.70 6.71 2.93
C TYR A 329 6.53 5.20 3.17
N ASP A 330 7.50 4.58 3.87
CA ASP A 330 7.43 3.16 4.24
C ASP A 330 6.22 2.85 5.13
N ALA A 331 5.92 3.71 6.11
CA ALA A 331 4.72 3.56 6.92
C ALA A 331 3.43 3.50 6.08
N LEU A 332 3.29 4.40 5.09
CA LEU A 332 2.15 4.44 4.20
C LEU A 332 2.14 3.27 3.20
N ARG A 333 3.32 2.76 2.81
CA ARG A 333 3.48 1.56 1.98
C ARG A 333 2.92 0.32 2.68
N GLU A 334 3.28 0.11 3.95
CA GLU A 334 2.78 -1.02 4.75
C GLU A 334 1.25 -0.91 4.99
N ILE A 335 0.75 0.30 5.24
CA ILE A 335 -0.70 0.55 5.35
C ILE A 335 -1.44 0.22 4.05
N TYR A 336 -0.85 0.56 2.90
CA TYR A 336 -1.45 0.21 1.62
C TYR A 336 -1.57 -1.31 1.47
N THR A 337 -0.56 -2.08 1.88
CA THR A 337 -0.64 -3.55 1.89
C THR A 337 -1.87 -4.03 2.66
N ILE A 338 -2.10 -3.51 3.88
CA ILE A 338 -3.29 -3.82 4.68
C ILE A 338 -4.58 -3.44 3.93
N SER A 339 -4.59 -2.32 3.21
CA SER A 339 -5.77 -1.85 2.45
C SER A 339 -6.16 -2.79 1.31
N THR A 340 -5.21 -3.56 0.78
CA THR A 340 -5.43 -4.53 -0.31
C THR A 340 -5.83 -5.92 0.18
N MET A 341 -5.72 -6.20 1.48
CA MET A 341 -6.10 -7.48 2.07
C MET A 341 -7.62 -7.55 2.26
N ASP A 342 -8.27 -8.58 1.71
CA ASP A 342 -9.71 -8.82 1.88
C ASP A 342 -9.97 -9.83 3.01
N THR A 343 -9.61 -9.46 4.24
CA THR A 343 -9.88 -10.26 5.45
C THR A 343 -10.69 -9.45 6.48
N PRO A 344 -11.48 -10.11 7.36
CA PRO A 344 -12.15 -9.42 8.47
C PRO A 344 -11.20 -8.62 9.36
N GLU A 345 -10.01 -9.15 9.60
CA GLU A 345 -8.93 -8.54 10.39
C GLU A 345 -8.43 -7.26 9.69
N ALA A 346 -8.15 -7.31 8.39
CA ALA A 346 -7.72 -6.16 7.62
C ALA A 346 -8.75 -5.03 7.67
N LYS A 347 -10.05 -5.36 7.51
CA LYS A 347 -11.15 -4.39 7.62
C LYS A 347 -11.21 -3.74 9.00
N LEU A 348 -11.00 -4.52 10.07
CA LEU A 348 -10.92 -4.00 11.43
C LEU A 348 -9.75 -3.01 11.59
N TYR A 349 -8.56 -3.31 11.06
CA TYR A 349 -7.42 -2.39 11.13
C TYR A 349 -7.63 -1.13 10.29
N GLN A 350 -8.24 -1.24 9.11
CA GLN A 350 -8.59 -0.09 8.27
C GLN A 350 -9.59 0.85 8.96
N GLU A 351 -10.61 0.30 9.61
CA GLU A 351 -11.65 1.09 10.29
C GLU A 351 -11.10 1.74 11.57
N TYR A 352 -10.24 1.05 12.32
CA TYR A 352 -9.90 1.46 13.67
C TYR A 352 -8.47 1.96 13.86
N TRP A 353 -7.48 1.33 13.24
CA TRP A 353 -6.07 1.54 13.59
C TRP A 353 -5.29 2.39 12.59
N ILE A 354 -5.49 2.18 11.28
CA ILE A 354 -4.78 2.90 10.21
C ILE A 354 -4.93 4.42 10.33
N ARG A 355 -6.09 4.91 10.78
CA ARG A 355 -6.33 6.35 10.97
C ARG A 355 -5.32 7.01 11.90
N TYR A 356 -4.85 6.33 12.96
CA TYR A 356 -3.93 6.94 13.92
C TYR A 356 -2.56 7.23 13.31
N ILE A 357 -2.10 6.37 12.40
CA ILE A 357 -0.84 6.62 11.68
C ILE A 357 -1.01 7.83 10.76
N LYS A 358 -2.11 7.89 9.99
CA LYS A 358 -2.41 9.04 9.11
C LYS A 358 -2.52 10.36 9.89
N GLU A 359 -3.28 10.35 10.98
CA GLU A 359 -3.46 11.51 11.86
C GLU A 359 -2.15 11.95 12.51
N LYS A 360 -1.28 11.00 12.91
CA LYS A 360 0.02 11.31 13.52
C LYS A 360 0.99 11.94 12.51
N ILE A 361 1.11 11.38 11.30
CA ILE A 361 1.90 11.98 10.20
C ILE A 361 1.44 13.43 9.95
N GLN A 362 0.13 13.66 9.85
CA GLN A 362 -0.44 15.00 9.62
C GLN A 362 -0.16 15.95 10.78
N LYS A 363 -0.37 15.48 12.01
CA LYS A 363 -0.15 16.26 13.22
C LYS A 363 1.31 16.68 13.37
N GLU A 364 2.26 15.75 13.23
CA GLU A 364 3.69 16.04 13.33
C GLU A 364 4.15 17.01 12.22
N THR A 365 3.66 16.83 10.99
CA THR A 365 3.90 17.76 9.89
C THR A 365 3.38 19.17 10.23
N LEU A 366 2.16 19.26 10.77
CA LEU A 366 1.54 20.53 11.13
C LEU A 366 2.27 21.21 12.31
N GLU A 367 2.74 20.45 13.29
CA GLU A 367 3.52 20.95 14.43
C GLU A 367 4.85 21.55 13.96
N ASP A 368 5.60 20.84 13.11
CA ASP A 368 6.83 21.36 12.52
C ASP A 368 6.57 22.67 11.74
N VAL A 369 5.48 22.73 10.96
CA VAL A 369 5.07 23.92 10.22
C VAL A 369 4.71 25.10 11.14
N LYS A 370 3.93 24.85 12.19
CA LYS A 370 3.55 25.88 13.19
C LYS A 370 4.75 26.44 13.93
N ASP A 371 5.72 25.59 14.21
CA ASP A 371 6.99 26.00 14.84
C ASP A 371 7.95 26.69 13.86
N GLY A 372 7.57 26.81 12.57
CA GLY A 372 8.39 27.39 11.52
C GLY A 372 9.60 26.55 11.11
N ARG A 373 9.57 25.25 11.42
CA ARG A 373 10.60 24.26 11.06
C ARG A 373 10.23 23.62 9.72
N LEU A 374 11.23 23.11 9.00
CA LEU A 374 10.98 22.28 7.81
C LEU A 374 10.51 20.89 8.27
N PRO A 375 9.35 20.38 7.81
CA PRO A 375 8.89 19.04 8.16
C PRO A 375 9.70 18.00 7.37
N TYR A 376 10.91 17.69 7.85
CA TYR A 376 11.87 16.83 7.14
C TYR A 376 11.30 15.46 6.77
N ALA A 377 10.62 14.79 7.70
CA ALA A 377 10.01 13.47 7.47
C ALA A 377 8.97 13.48 6.34
N PHE A 378 8.18 14.56 6.27
CA PHE A 378 7.22 14.77 5.20
C PHE A 378 7.92 15.07 3.86
N SER A 379 8.98 15.87 3.88
CA SER A 379 9.79 16.16 2.70
C SER A 379 10.42 14.90 2.10
N GLU A 380 11.08 14.08 2.93
CA GLU A 380 11.70 12.81 2.51
C GLU A 380 10.64 11.88 1.89
N ALA A 381 9.47 11.76 2.52
CA ALA A 381 8.40 10.93 1.97
C ALA A 381 7.86 11.40 0.62
N LEU A 382 7.87 12.71 0.35
CA LEU A 382 7.56 13.25 -0.98
C LEU A 382 8.66 12.90 -1.99
N ASP A 383 9.94 13.01 -1.61
CA ASP A 383 11.06 12.70 -2.48
C ASP A 383 11.16 11.20 -2.81
N GLU A 384 10.89 10.32 -1.84
CA GLU A 384 10.76 8.87 -2.06
C GLU A 384 9.59 8.55 -2.99
N LEU A 385 8.43 9.17 -2.78
CA LEU A 385 7.27 9.00 -3.65
C LEU A 385 7.58 9.42 -5.09
N ARG A 386 8.25 10.58 -5.27
CA ARG A 386 8.70 11.04 -6.59
C ARG A 386 9.68 10.06 -7.23
N SER A 387 10.59 9.52 -6.45
CA SER A 387 11.57 8.53 -6.91
C SER A 387 10.90 7.22 -7.34
N ALA A 388 9.89 6.76 -6.61
CA ALA A 388 9.13 5.55 -6.93
C ALA A 388 8.51 5.62 -8.34
N TYR A 389 7.99 6.79 -8.72
CA TYR A 389 7.44 7.05 -10.05
C TYR A 389 8.47 7.06 -11.19
N MET A 390 9.75 7.15 -10.88
CA MET A 390 10.83 7.09 -11.87
C MET A 390 11.33 5.65 -12.09
N THR A 391 10.79 4.66 -11.38
CA THR A 391 11.20 3.25 -11.48
C THR A 391 10.30 2.44 -12.42
N ASN A 392 10.89 1.45 -13.11
CA ASN A 392 10.14 0.54 -13.98
C ASN A 392 9.23 -0.45 -13.22
N ALA A 393 9.30 -0.50 -11.88
CA ALA A 393 8.53 -1.38 -11.01
C ALA A 393 7.41 -0.64 -10.26
N LEU A 394 6.88 0.43 -10.86
CA LEU A 394 5.82 1.26 -10.30
C LEU A 394 4.56 0.46 -9.98
N ASN A 395 3.98 0.67 -8.79
CA ASN A 395 2.63 0.26 -8.45
C ASN A 395 1.72 1.51 -8.37
N PRO A 396 1.00 1.88 -9.46
CA PRO A 396 0.29 3.16 -9.51
C PRO A 396 -0.78 3.34 -8.43
N ALA A 397 -1.47 2.26 -8.06
CA ALA A 397 -2.53 2.31 -7.05
C ALA A 397 -1.96 2.56 -5.63
N ARG A 398 -0.80 1.97 -5.33
CA ARG A 398 -0.08 2.22 -4.09
C ARG A 398 0.37 3.67 -3.99
N GLU A 399 1.01 4.17 -5.04
CA GLU A 399 1.60 5.50 -4.99
C GLU A 399 0.53 6.59 -4.98
N GLU A 400 -0.60 6.35 -5.64
CA GLU A 400 -1.80 7.19 -5.52
C GLU A 400 -2.36 7.19 -4.10
N PHE A 401 -2.43 6.03 -3.44
CA PHE A 401 -2.85 5.96 -2.04
C PHE A 401 -1.94 6.79 -1.13
N ILE A 402 -0.62 6.64 -1.26
CA ILE A 402 0.37 7.39 -0.48
C ILE A 402 0.19 8.90 -0.73
N TYR A 403 0.09 9.30 -2.00
CA TYR A 403 -0.16 10.70 -2.37
C TYR A 403 -1.45 11.25 -1.75
N SER A 404 -2.53 10.46 -1.74
CA SER A 404 -3.82 10.88 -1.18
C SER A 404 -3.77 11.18 0.31
N VAL A 405 -2.82 10.57 1.05
CA VAL A 405 -2.60 10.84 2.46
C VAL A 405 -1.69 12.05 2.64
N LEU A 406 -0.55 12.11 1.96
CA LEU A 406 0.42 13.20 2.08
C LEU A 406 -0.15 14.55 1.62
N SER A 407 -0.95 14.56 0.54
CA SER A 407 -1.57 15.78 0.01
C SER A 407 -2.57 16.44 0.96
N GLN A 408 -3.06 15.75 1.99
CA GLN A 408 -3.96 16.33 3.00
C GLN A 408 -3.27 17.42 3.83
N SER A 409 -1.93 17.35 3.95
CA SER A 409 -1.13 18.38 4.64
C SER A 409 -0.93 19.64 3.79
N LYS A 410 -1.33 19.67 2.50
CA LYS A 410 -1.14 20.81 1.59
C LYS A 410 -1.67 22.12 2.17
N LYS A 411 -2.89 22.12 2.74
CA LYS A 411 -3.53 23.32 3.30
C LYS A 411 -2.71 23.97 4.41
N ALA A 412 -1.99 23.18 5.21
CA ALA A 412 -1.15 23.69 6.28
C ALA A 412 0.06 24.50 5.75
N LEU A 413 0.48 24.23 4.51
CA LEU A 413 1.67 24.82 3.89
C LEU A 413 1.36 26.08 3.07
N GLU A 414 0.13 26.23 2.57
CA GLU A 414 -0.26 27.26 1.57
C GLU A 414 -0.07 28.71 2.01
N GLU A 415 -0.07 28.98 3.32
CA GLU A 415 0.01 30.34 3.87
C GLU A 415 1.44 30.85 4.02
N ASP A 416 2.46 29.99 3.87
CA ASP A 416 3.84 30.32 4.20
C ASP A 416 4.82 29.98 3.07
N ILE A 417 5.45 31.04 2.53
CA ILE A 417 6.38 30.96 1.41
C ILE A 417 7.60 30.07 1.68
N ARG A 418 7.96 29.84 2.95
CA ARG A 418 9.07 28.95 3.33
C ARG A 418 8.85 27.52 2.84
N TYR A 419 7.60 27.10 2.68
CA TYR A 419 7.24 25.75 2.24
C TYR A 419 6.91 25.65 0.75
N SER A 420 7.19 26.70 -0.04
CA SER A 420 6.91 26.72 -1.48
C SER A 420 7.48 25.51 -2.23
N LYS A 421 8.68 25.02 -1.84
CA LYS A 421 9.29 23.84 -2.45
C LYS A 421 8.47 22.56 -2.20
N LEU A 422 7.94 22.38 -0.99
CA LEU A 422 7.07 21.24 -0.67
C LEU A 422 5.73 21.34 -1.40
N LEU A 423 5.17 22.55 -1.49
CA LEU A 423 3.98 22.80 -2.31
C LEU A 423 4.25 22.46 -3.78
N TYR A 424 5.40 22.85 -4.32
CA TYR A 424 5.82 22.47 -5.66
C TYR A 424 5.84 20.93 -5.81
N TYR A 425 6.50 20.19 -4.91
CA TYR A 425 6.56 18.72 -4.96
C TYR A 425 5.18 18.05 -4.91
N ILE A 426 4.28 18.49 -4.03
CA ILE A 426 2.91 17.95 -3.96
C ILE A 426 2.18 18.12 -5.30
N ASN A 427 2.32 19.28 -5.93
CA ASN A 427 1.66 19.53 -7.22
C ASN A 427 2.37 18.78 -8.35
N ASP A 428 3.70 18.67 -8.35
CA ASP A 428 4.48 17.92 -9.34
C ASP A 428 4.09 16.43 -9.36
N ILE A 429 3.92 15.82 -8.19
CA ILE A 429 3.40 14.44 -8.06
C ILE A 429 1.97 14.36 -8.58
N GLY A 430 1.14 15.38 -8.32
CA GLY A 430 -0.22 15.48 -8.86
C GLY A 430 -0.26 15.50 -10.39
N VAL A 431 0.63 16.25 -11.04
CA VAL A 431 0.82 16.22 -12.51
C VAL A 431 1.20 14.81 -12.95
N LEU A 432 2.16 14.20 -12.26
CA LEU A 432 2.70 12.90 -12.64
C LEU A 432 1.64 11.77 -12.53
N ILE A 433 0.87 11.73 -11.45
CA ILE A 433 -0.24 10.76 -11.27
C ILE A 433 -1.24 10.88 -12.40
N ASN A 434 -1.64 12.10 -12.71
CA ASN A 434 -2.63 12.34 -13.75
C ASN A 434 -2.06 12.13 -15.16
N CYS A 435 -0.75 12.30 -15.36
CA CYS A 435 -0.08 11.87 -16.59
C CYS A 435 -0.20 10.35 -16.77
N HIS A 436 0.09 9.55 -15.74
CA HIS A 436 -0.03 8.08 -15.83
C HIS A 436 -1.46 7.58 -16.05
N LYS A 437 -2.45 8.28 -15.48
CA LYS A 437 -3.87 7.98 -15.71
C LYS A 437 -4.35 8.43 -17.08
N GLY A 438 -3.59 9.30 -17.75
CA GLY A 438 -4.09 10.10 -18.85
C GLY A 438 -5.33 10.86 -18.39
N ASN A 439 -5.21 11.80 -17.45
CA ASN A 439 -6.27 12.70 -16.98
C ASN A 439 -5.84 14.17 -17.05
N LEU A 440 -5.93 14.79 -18.22
CA LEU A 440 -5.46 16.17 -18.43
C LEU A 440 -6.23 17.19 -17.58
N LYS A 441 -7.54 17.01 -17.43
CA LYS A 441 -8.41 17.94 -16.69
C LYS A 441 -7.93 18.14 -15.26
N ASP A 442 -7.51 17.07 -14.59
CA ASP A 442 -7.01 17.16 -13.22
C ASP A 442 -5.50 17.48 -13.17
N ALA A 443 -4.73 17.16 -14.22
CA ALA A 443 -3.30 17.50 -14.30
C ALA A 443 -3.06 19.02 -14.40
N GLU A 444 -3.89 19.75 -15.15
CA GLU A 444 -3.69 21.18 -15.44
C GLU A 444 -3.70 22.07 -14.18
N PRO A 445 -4.66 21.98 -13.25
CA PRO A 445 -4.61 22.74 -12.00
C PRO A 445 -3.37 22.46 -11.14
N TYR A 446 -2.85 21.22 -11.17
CA TYR A 446 -1.59 20.91 -10.49
C TYR A 446 -0.42 21.60 -11.20
N PHE A 447 -0.37 21.56 -12.53
CA PHE A 447 0.67 22.22 -13.31
C PHE A 447 0.69 23.74 -13.11
N GLU A 448 -0.46 24.42 -13.13
CA GLU A 448 -0.56 25.86 -12.83
C GLU A 448 0.00 26.21 -11.44
N ASN A 449 -0.26 25.35 -10.44
CA ASN A 449 0.32 25.50 -9.12
C ASN A 449 1.85 25.26 -9.13
N CYS A 450 2.36 24.30 -9.91
CA CYS A 450 3.81 24.16 -10.10
C CYS A 450 4.41 25.44 -10.69
N GLU A 451 3.77 26.09 -11.67
CA GLU A 451 4.25 27.36 -12.22
C GLU A 451 4.29 28.46 -11.15
N LYS A 452 3.26 28.56 -10.31
CA LYS A 452 3.21 29.50 -9.17
C LYS A 452 4.41 29.33 -8.22
N TYR A 453 4.83 28.09 -7.95
CA TYR A 453 5.92 27.79 -7.02
C TYR A 453 7.27 27.52 -7.70
N ALA A 454 7.40 27.73 -9.02
CA ALA A 454 8.58 27.37 -9.80
C ALA A 454 9.89 28.00 -9.27
N GLY A 455 9.82 29.21 -8.70
CA GLY A 455 10.97 29.90 -8.10
C GLY A 455 11.55 29.25 -6.83
N SER A 456 10.93 28.18 -6.33
CA SER A 456 11.37 27.45 -5.12
C SER A 456 12.15 26.17 -5.40
N VAL A 457 12.26 25.78 -6.67
CA VAL A 457 13.02 24.61 -7.13
C VAL A 457 14.08 25.04 -8.13
N ASP A 458 15.01 24.14 -8.44
CA ASP A 458 15.98 24.40 -9.51
C ASP A 458 15.33 24.36 -10.90
N LEU A 459 16.01 24.95 -11.87
CA LEU A 459 15.47 25.09 -13.23
C LEU A 459 15.36 23.75 -13.96
N GLU A 460 16.26 22.79 -13.67
CA GLU A 460 16.24 21.47 -14.30
C GLU A 460 15.03 20.66 -13.81
N GLU A 461 14.71 20.76 -12.52
CA GLU A 461 13.53 20.18 -11.90
C GLU A 461 12.24 20.79 -12.45
N TYR A 462 12.18 22.12 -12.55
CA TYR A 462 11.03 22.80 -13.14
C TYR A 462 10.78 22.38 -14.60
N THR A 463 11.85 22.34 -15.40
CA THR A 463 11.74 21.98 -16.82
C THR A 463 11.36 20.51 -17.03
N ARG A 464 11.77 19.60 -16.14
CA ARG A 464 11.26 18.20 -16.13
C ARG A 464 9.75 18.13 -15.91
N THR A 465 9.20 18.91 -14.98
CA THR A 465 7.75 18.99 -14.76
C THR A 465 7.03 19.52 -16.00
N ARG A 466 7.57 20.56 -16.64
CA ARG A 466 7.02 21.08 -17.91
C ARG A 466 7.05 20.01 -19.01
N ASN A 467 8.15 19.28 -19.16
CA ASN A 467 8.26 18.20 -20.15
C ASN A 467 7.25 17.06 -19.90
N ARG A 468 7.01 16.68 -18.64
CA ARG A 468 5.96 15.71 -18.29
C ARG A 468 4.56 16.22 -18.66
N TYR A 469 4.27 17.49 -18.35
CA TYR A 469 3.00 18.09 -18.72
C TYR A 469 2.81 18.17 -20.24
N THR A 470 3.88 18.48 -21.01
CA THR A 470 3.86 18.40 -22.48
C THR A 470 3.44 17.01 -22.96
N ASN A 471 3.97 15.92 -22.38
CA ASN A 471 3.54 14.56 -22.74
C ASN A 471 2.05 14.34 -22.43
N THR A 472 1.55 14.81 -21.28
CA THR A 472 0.12 14.72 -20.96
C THR A 472 -0.75 15.44 -22.00
N LEU A 473 -0.30 16.60 -22.49
CA LEU A 473 -1.00 17.35 -23.55
C LEU A 473 -0.98 16.59 -24.88
N LEU A 474 0.17 15.98 -25.24
CA LEU A 474 0.29 15.18 -26.46
C LEU A 474 -0.64 13.95 -26.42
N ASP A 475 -0.72 13.26 -25.29
CA ASP A 475 -1.62 12.11 -25.08
C ASP A 475 -3.10 12.50 -25.18
N TYR A 476 -3.40 13.78 -24.99
CA TYR A 476 -4.73 14.39 -25.06
C TYR A 476 -5.05 15.10 -26.37
N PHE A 477 -4.16 15.02 -27.37
CA PHE A 477 -4.32 15.71 -28.65
C PHE A 477 -4.36 17.25 -28.54
N GLU A 478 -3.76 17.82 -27.49
CA GLU A 478 -3.62 19.27 -27.25
C GLU A 478 -2.28 19.80 -27.80
N TYR A 479 -2.05 19.57 -29.08
CA TYR A 479 -0.74 19.80 -29.72
C TYR A 479 -0.32 21.27 -29.74
N GLU A 480 -1.26 22.18 -29.96
CA GLU A 480 -1.03 23.63 -29.98
C GLU A 480 -0.64 24.16 -28.59
N LYS A 481 -1.22 23.60 -27.53
CA LYS A 481 -0.83 23.92 -26.16
C LYS A 481 0.52 23.30 -25.83
N ALA A 482 0.75 22.06 -26.25
CA ALA A 482 2.02 21.35 -26.05
C ALA A 482 3.20 22.11 -26.67
N ILE A 483 3.06 22.62 -27.91
CA ILE A 483 4.14 23.38 -28.56
C ILE A 483 4.42 24.70 -27.84
N GLY A 484 3.39 25.34 -27.28
CA GLY A 484 3.56 26.54 -26.45
C GLY A 484 4.35 26.25 -25.18
N VAL A 485 4.02 25.16 -24.47
CA VAL A 485 4.72 24.76 -23.24
C VAL A 485 6.17 24.40 -23.52
N ILE A 486 6.44 23.58 -24.55
CA ILE A 486 7.78 23.06 -24.84
C ILE A 486 8.73 24.14 -25.36
N ARG A 487 8.24 25.14 -26.11
CA ARG A 487 9.06 26.28 -26.57
C ARG A 487 9.59 27.10 -25.41
N VAL A 488 8.74 27.41 -24.42
CA VAL A 488 9.19 28.07 -23.19
C VAL A 488 10.21 27.20 -22.45
N THR A 489 10.02 25.89 -22.40
CA THR A 489 10.97 24.97 -21.76
C THR A 489 12.33 24.95 -22.47
N LEU A 490 12.34 25.02 -23.81
CA LEU A 490 13.56 25.16 -24.62
C LEU A 490 14.28 26.47 -24.34
N ASP A 491 13.57 27.59 -24.26
CA ASP A 491 14.19 28.89 -23.97
C ASP A 491 14.92 28.87 -22.62
N LEU A 492 14.28 28.27 -21.60
CA LEU A 492 14.85 28.13 -20.26
C LEU A 492 16.12 27.25 -20.26
N LEU A 493 16.02 26.03 -20.80
CA LEU A 493 17.15 25.09 -20.82
C LEU A 493 18.27 25.52 -21.77
N GLY A 494 17.93 26.12 -22.91
CA GLY A 494 18.87 26.67 -23.87
C GLY A 494 19.63 27.85 -23.27
N GLY A 495 18.95 28.73 -22.52
CA GLY A 495 19.58 29.78 -21.74
C GLY A 495 20.58 29.24 -20.71
N LEU A 496 20.17 28.24 -19.92
CA LEU A 496 21.03 27.56 -18.94
C LEU A 496 22.26 26.92 -19.60
N TYR A 497 22.05 26.14 -20.65
CA TYR A 497 23.10 25.46 -21.39
C TYR A 497 24.10 26.45 -22.00
N ASN A 498 23.60 27.51 -22.66
CA ASN A 498 24.46 28.53 -23.27
C ASN A 498 25.29 29.29 -22.23
N LEU A 499 24.69 29.69 -21.12
CA LEU A 499 25.40 30.34 -20.02
C LEU A 499 26.47 29.41 -19.43
N SER A 500 26.12 28.15 -19.16
CA SER A 500 27.06 27.15 -18.65
C SER A 500 28.23 26.95 -19.61
N ARG A 501 27.96 26.83 -20.91
CA ARG A 501 28.99 26.65 -21.95
C ARG A 501 29.92 27.86 -22.04
N GLN A 502 29.40 29.07 -21.91
CA GLN A 502 30.20 30.30 -21.91
C GLN A 502 31.14 30.38 -20.69
N LYS A 503 30.70 29.92 -19.52
CA LYS A 503 31.46 30.05 -18.27
C LYS A 503 32.40 28.89 -18.00
N LEU A 504 32.02 27.67 -18.36
CA LEU A 504 32.77 26.43 -18.06
C LEU A 504 33.53 25.88 -19.30
N GLY A 505 33.42 26.55 -20.44
CA GLY A 505 34.04 26.14 -21.70
C GLY A 505 33.34 24.92 -22.33
N ARG A 506 34.00 24.28 -23.31
CA ARG A 506 33.49 23.08 -24.00
C ARG A 506 33.64 21.79 -23.20
N SER A 507 33.81 21.86 -21.87
CA SER A 507 33.97 20.65 -21.05
C SER A 507 32.68 19.81 -21.06
N ARG A 508 32.82 18.49 -20.81
CA ARG A 508 31.69 17.54 -20.69
C ARG A 508 30.70 17.89 -19.57
N LEU A 509 31.01 18.86 -18.70
CA LEU A 509 30.25 19.24 -17.51
C LEU A 509 29.40 20.52 -17.70
N CYS A 510 28.76 20.68 -18.86
CA CYS A 510 27.82 21.79 -19.04
C CYS A 510 26.47 21.46 -18.40
N PHE A 511 26.03 22.27 -17.44
CA PHE A 511 24.72 22.16 -16.81
C PHE A 511 23.59 22.26 -17.85
N GLY A 512 22.49 21.57 -17.63
CA GLY A 512 21.34 21.60 -18.52
C GLY A 512 21.51 20.89 -19.87
N LYS A 513 22.72 20.50 -20.31
CA LYS A 513 22.93 19.91 -21.65
C LYS A 513 22.04 18.69 -21.87
N THR A 514 22.04 17.74 -20.93
CA THR A 514 21.28 16.49 -21.06
C THR A 514 19.78 16.72 -21.14
N GLU A 515 19.23 17.60 -20.32
CA GLU A 515 17.79 17.92 -20.36
C GLU A 515 17.45 18.77 -21.58
N TYR A 516 18.33 19.68 -22.00
CA TYR A 516 18.14 20.50 -23.20
C TYR A 516 18.02 19.62 -24.45
N VAL A 517 18.93 18.66 -24.66
CA VAL A 517 18.86 17.78 -25.84
C VAL A 517 17.63 16.88 -25.82
N LYS A 518 17.20 16.38 -24.66
CA LYS A 518 15.94 15.63 -24.54
C LYS A 518 14.73 16.51 -24.87
N THR A 519 14.75 17.76 -24.42
CA THR A 519 13.69 18.74 -24.68
C THR A 519 13.64 19.13 -26.15
N LEU A 520 14.79 19.27 -26.84
CA LEU A 520 14.85 19.45 -28.29
C LEU A 520 14.23 18.26 -29.03
N SER A 521 14.56 17.02 -28.63
CA SER A 521 13.94 15.81 -29.17
C SER A 521 12.42 15.80 -28.98
N GLN A 522 11.94 16.19 -27.79
CA GLN A 522 10.50 16.29 -27.49
C GLN A 522 9.82 17.45 -28.25
N ALA A 523 10.52 18.57 -28.45
CA ALA A 523 10.02 19.69 -29.26
C ALA A 523 9.89 19.29 -30.74
N GLY A 524 10.88 18.55 -31.27
CA GLY A 524 10.80 17.94 -32.59
C GLY A 524 9.57 17.02 -32.72
N GLN A 525 9.31 16.17 -31.71
CA GLN A 525 8.10 15.37 -31.67
C GLN A 525 6.82 16.23 -31.64
N THR A 526 6.78 17.23 -30.77
CA THR A 526 5.60 18.10 -30.63
C THR A 526 5.30 18.85 -31.93
N ALA A 527 6.33 19.38 -32.60
CA ALA A 527 6.23 20.03 -33.90
C ALA A 527 5.79 19.05 -35.00
N ALA A 528 6.29 17.81 -34.97
CA ALA A 528 5.90 16.81 -35.96
C ALA A 528 4.45 16.28 -35.76
N PHE A 529 3.88 16.29 -34.54
CA PHE A 529 2.43 16.09 -34.34
C PHE A 529 1.60 17.17 -35.05
N LEU A 530 2.10 18.41 -35.10
CA LEU A 530 1.50 19.52 -35.84
C LEU A 530 1.83 19.51 -37.34
N ARG A 531 2.70 18.59 -37.80
CA ARG A 531 3.28 18.57 -39.15
C ARG A 531 3.98 19.88 -39.51
N ASP A 532 4.61 20.50 -38.52
CA ASP A 532 5.41 21.70 -38.70
C ASP A 532 6.80 21.33 -39.24
N ASN A 533 7.26 22.09 -40.24
CA ASN A 533 8.58 21.91 -40.85
C ASN A 533 9.73 22.20 -39.88
N GLU A 534 9.48 22.94 -38.79
CA GLU A 534 10.46 23.17 -37.72
C GLU A 534 10.92 21.87 -37.02
N ALA A 535 10.12 20.79 -37.09
CA ALA A 535 10.42 19.53 -36.43
C ALA A 535 11.80 18.97 -36.81
N LEU A 536 12.17 19.06 -38.10
CA LEU A 536 13.46 18.57 -38.59
C LEU A 536 14.64 19.33 -37.94
N GLY A 537 14.51 20.65 -37.81
CA GLY A 537 15.53 21.49 -37.19
C GLY A 537 15.78 21.12 -35.74
N PHE A 538 14.71 20.88 -34.96
CA PHE A 538 14.84 20.44 -33.57
C PHE A 538 15.51 19.07 -33.43
N PHE A 539 15.15 18.10 -34.29
CA PHE A 539 15.79 16.79 -34.27
C PHE A 539 17.27 16.86 -34.64
N ASP A 540 17.62 17.62 -35.67
CA ASP A 540 19.01 17.76 -36.12
C ASP A 540 19.87 18.47 -35.07
N GLU A 541 19.36 19.52 -34.43
CA GLU A 541 20.05 20.19 -33.32
C GLU A 541 20.25 19.26 -32.12
N SER A 542 19.21 18.50 -31.75
CA SER A 542 19.28 17.50 -30.68
C SER A 542 20.36 16.46 -30.96
N LEU A 543 20.36 15.86 -32.16
CA LEU A 543 21.30 14.82 -32.55
C LEU A 543 22.75 15.31 -32.58
N ALA A 544 22.99 16.54 -33.05
CA ALA A 544 24.32 17.15 -33.08
C ALA A 544 24.93 17.31 -31.67
N LEU A 545 24.09 17.42 -30.64
CA LEU A 545 24.55 17.61 -29.25
C LEU A 545 24.67 16.29 -28.45
N MET A 546 24.13 15.17 -28.96
CA MET A 546 24.05 13.85 -28.29
C MET A 546 25.25 12.92 -28.58
N GLU A 547 26.49 13.41 -28.50
CA GLU A 547 27.70 12.66 -28.90
C GLU A 547 27.95 11.34 -28.12
N ASP A 548 27.66 11.29 -26.82
CA ASP A 548 28.06 10.18 -25.93
C ASP A 548 26.88 9.31 -25.41
N ASN A 549 25.62 9.56 -25.81
CA ASN A 549 24.45 8.84 -25.30
C ASN A 549 23.70 8.07 -26.41
N LEU A 550 24.12 6.82 -26.63
CA LEU A 550 23.60 5.98 -27.70
C LEU A 550 22.08 5.77 -27.61
N ALA A 551 21.53 5.51 -26.41
CA ALA A 551 20.11 5.25 -26.23
C ALA A 551 19.25 6.48 -26.61
N ASN A 552 19.55 7.66 -26.06
CA ASN A 552 18.81 8.89 -26.39
C ASN A 552 19.01 9.29 -27.86
N LYS A 553 20.20 9.07 -28.42
CA LYS A 553 20.48 9.30 -29.84
C LYS A 553 19.58 8.42 -30.70
N LYS A 554 19.49 7.11 -30.43
CA LYS A 554 18.66 6.17 -31.19
C LYS A 554 17.17 6.50 -31.07
N ILE A 555 16.69 6.84 -29.88
CA ILE A 555 15.31 7.30 -29.67
C ILE A 555 15.01 8.54 -30.54
N THR A 556 15.89 9.54 -30.52
CA THR A 556 15.73 10.77 -31.33
C THR A 556 15.81 10.50 -32.83
N GLN A 557 16.73 9.63 -33.27
CA GLN A 557 16.81 9.20 -34.67
C GLN A 557 15.52 8.50 -35.11
N SER A 558 14.93 7.66 -34.26
CA SER A 558 13.65 7.00 -34.52
C SER A 558 12.53 8.03 -34.73
N TYR A 559 12.36 8.99 -33.83
CA TYR A 559 11.35 10.06 -33.98
C TYR A 559 11.54 10.86 -35.27
N ARG A 560 12.78 11.24 -35.58
CA ARG A 560 13.12 11.93 -36.82
C ARG A 560 12.74 11.10 -38.04
N LEU A 561 13.05 9.81 -38.06
CA LEU A 561 12.71 8.92 -39.18
C LEU A 561 11.20 8.73 -39.31
N HIS A 562 10.45 8.64 -38.20
CA HIS A 562 9.00 8.64 -38.25
C HIS A 562 8.45 9.91 -38.90
N TYR A 563 8.97 11.08 -38.54
CA TYR A 563 8.57 12.34 -39.17
C TYR A 563 8.87 12.37 -40.67
N LEU A 564 10.07 11.95 -41.10
CA LEU A 564 10.45 11.91 -42.51
C LEU A 564 9.54 11.01 -43.35
N ILE A 565 9.08 9.89 -42.79
CA ILE A 565 8.13 9.01 -43.48
C ILE A 565 6.86 9.77 -43.87
N ASP A 566 6.35 10.64 -43.01
CA ASP A 566 5.07 11.31 -43.24
C ASP A 566 5.17 12.67 -43.89
N ALA A 567 6.32 13.32 -43.77
CA ALA A 567 6.70 14.40 -44.66
C ALA A 567 6.86 13.90 -46.11
N GLY A 568 7.01 12.58 -46.32
CA GLY A 568 7.21 11.98 -47.64
C GLY A 568 8.65 12.09 -48.15
N GLU A 569 9.59 12.39 -47.26
CA GLU A 569 11.00 12.66 -47.56
C GLU A 569 11.80 11.35 -47.70
N LYS A 570 11.62 10.65 -48.82
CA LYS A 570 12.17 9.31 -49.06
C LYS A 570 13.69 9.28 -48.97
N GLU A 571 14.38 10.21 -49.62
CA GLU A 571 15.84 10.26 -49.70
C GLU A 571 16.44 10.46 -48.30
N LEU A 572 15.92 11.43 -47.54
CA LEU A 572 16.35 11.69 -46.17
C LEU A 572 16.06 10.52 -45.23
N TYR A 573 14.95 9.81 -45.45
CA TYR A 573 14.64 8.59 -44.69
C TYR A 573 15.66 7.48 -44.98
N ILE A 574 16.01 7.23 -46.25
CA ILE A 574 16.97 6.18 -46.62
C ILE A 574 18.34 6.47 -46.00
N ASP A 575 18.82 7.72 -46.11
CA ASP A 575 20.09 8.14 -45.53
C ASP A 575 20.07 8.04 -43.99
N GLY A 576 19.00 8.49 -43.36
CA GLY A 576 18.86 8.40 -41.91
C GLY A 576 18.71 6.96 -41.40
N MET A 577 18.03 6.09 -42.15
CA MET A 577 17.87 4.67 -41.79
C MET A 577 19.20 3.92 -41.93
N LYS A 578 20.00 4.27 -42.93
CA LYS A 578 21.38 3.82 -43.05
C LYS A 578 22.20 4.20 -41.80
N GLU A 579 22.16 5.46 -41.35
CA GLU A 579 22.85 5.87 -40.12
C GLU A 579 22.28 5.15 -38.88
N TYR A 580 20.96 5.01 -38.80
CA TYR A 580 20.29 4.33 -37.69
C TYR A 580 20.72 2.86 -37.57
N CYS A 581 20.97 2.17 -38.67
CA CYS A 581 21.43 0.79 -38.72
C CYS A 581 22.97 0.64 -38.76
N GLY A 582 23.75 1.69 -38.52
CA GLY A 582 25.21 1.60 -38.48
C GLY A 582 25.86 1.51 -39.87
N ASP A 583 25.46 2.41 -40.76
CA ASP A 583 25.93 2.53 -42.16
C ASP A 583 25.50 1.39 -43.12
N VAL A 584 24.53 0.58 -42.70
CA VAL A 584 23.99 -0.52 -43.50
C VAL A 584 22.96 0.00 -44.52
N ILE A 585 23.20 -0.26 -45.79
CA ILE A 585 22.39 0.26 -46.91
C ILE A 585 21.27 -0.71 -47.30
N MET A 586 21.56 -2.01 -47.38
CA MET A 586 20.61 -3.00 -47.90
C MET A 586 19.49 -3.27 -46.90
N PRO A 587 18.21 -3.20 -47.28
CA PRO A 587 17.10 -3.36 -46.33
C PRO A 587 17.04 -4.72 -45.61
N SER A 588 17.48 -5.80 -46.25
CA SER A 588 17.60 -7.12 -45.62
C SER A 588 18.67 -7.14 -44.52
N GLU A 589 19.82 -6.49 -44.77
CA GLU A 589 20.90 -6.34 -43.79
C GLU A 589 20.50 -5.39 -42.66
N GLN A 590 19.72 -4.35 -42.95
CA GLN A 590 19.17 -3.45 -41.93
C GLN A 590 18.30 -4.21 -40.92
N LEU A 591 17.44 -5.14 -41.37
CA LEU A 591 16.64 -5.98 -40.46
C LEU A 591 17.52 -6.86 -39.56
N ILE A 592 18.62 -7.40 -40.08
CA ILE A 592 19.59 -8.17 -39.30
C ILE A 592 20.26 -7.27 -38.25
N ALA A 593 20.73 -6.09 -38.66
CA ALA A 593 21.37 -5.12 -37.77
C ALA A 593 20.42 -4.67 -36.65
N LEU A 594 19.16 -4.36 -36.97
CA LEU A 594 18.14 -4.01 -35.98
C LEU A 594 17.88 -5.14 -34.98
N LYS A 595 17.93 -6.40 -35.42
CA LYS A 595 17.74 -7.57 -34.54
C LYS A 595 18.91 -7.72 -33.58
N GLU A 596 20.13 -7.56 -34.06
CA GLU A 596 21.35 -7.56 -33.25
C GLU A 596 21.36 -6.41 -32.22
N MET A 597 21.03 -5.19 -32.66
CA MET A 597 20.89 -4.03 -31.78
C MET A 597 19.84 -4.26 -30.68
N GLY A 598 18.72 -4.90 -31.01
CA GLY A 598 17.71 -5.30 -30.04
C GLY A 598 18.20 -6.31 -29.01
N HIS A 599 19.05 -7.27 -29.40
CA HIS A 599 19.67 -8.23 -28.47
C HIS A 599 20.71 -7.57 -27.54
N ARG A 600 21.47 -6.58 -28.04
CA ARG A 600 22.43 -5.82 -27.22
C ARG A 600 21.76 -4.81 -26.28
N GLY A 601 20.48 -4.52 -26.48
CA GLY A 601 19.75 -3.50 -25.73
C GLY A 601 20.02 -2.07 -26.22
N ASP A 602 20.60 -1.90 -27.41
CA ASP A 602 20.86 -0.58 -28.01
C ASP A 602 19.56 0.13 -28.40
N VAL A 603 18.54 -0.66 -28.76
CA VAL A 603 17.19 -0.21 -29.16
C VAL A 603 16.14 -1.18 -28.64
N ASN A 604 14.91 -0.72 -28.47
CA ASN A 604 13.79 -1.62 -28.27
C ASN A 604 13.43 -2.30 -29.61
N PRO A 605 13.45 -3.65 -29.70
CA PRO A 605 13.25 -4.36 -30.97
C PRO A 605 11.84 -4.17 -31.56
N SER A 606 10.81 -3.93 -30.73
CA SER A 606 9.45 -3.72 -31.22
C SER A 606 9.31 -2.35 -31.90
N PHE A 607 9.83 -1.28 -31.29
CA PHE A 607 9.83 0.05 -31.92
C PHE A 607 10.74 0.13 -33.15
N ALA A 608 11.89 -0.56 -33.12
CA ALA A 608 12.76 -0.65 -34.27
C ALA A 608 12.10 -1.35 -35.47
N LEU A 609 11.41 -2.48 -35.23
CA LEU A 609 10.64 -3.17 -36.26
C LEU A 609 9.48 -2.31 -36.77
N TYR A 610 8.76 -1.64 -35.87
CA TYR A 610 7.68 -0.72 -36.23
C TYR A 610 8.17 0.37 -37.20
N LEU A 611 9.27 1.05 -36.86
CA LEU A 611 9.89 2.06 -37.69
C LEU A 611 10.23 1.54 -39.10
N PHE A 612 10.91 0.39 -39.18
CA PHE A 612 11.28 -0.21 -40.46
C PHE A 612 10.06 -0.55 -41.30
N LEU A 613 9.06 -1.22 -40.71
CA LEU A 613 7.85 -1.64 -41.43
C LEU A 613 7.07 -0.45 -41.97
N LYS A 614 6.99 0.63 -41.18
CA LYS A 614 6.33 1.85 -41.61
C LYS A 614 7.04 2.47 -42.81
N GLY A 615 8.36 2.65 -42.75
CA GLY A 615 9.13 3.20 -43.86
C GLY A 615 9.09 2.33 -45.11
N ALA A 616 9.20 1.01 -44.95
CA ALA A 616 9.06 0.05 -46.03
C ALA A 616 7.68 0.15 -46.70
N TYR A 617 6.60 0.25 -45.91
CA TYR A 617 5.27 0.43 -46.46
C TYR A 617 5.14 1.72 -47.27
N PHE A 618 5.72 2.85 -46.83
CA PHE A 618 5.57 4.10 -47.58
C PHE A 618 6.49 4.20 -48.80
N PHE A 619 7.73 3.73 -48.70
CA PHE A 619 8.77 4.05 -49.69
C PHE A 619 9.20 2.89 -50.59
N TYR A 620 8.95 1.63 -50.19
CA TYR A 620 9.41 0.48 -50.96
C TYR A 620 8.35 0.04 -51.98
N SER A 621 8.84 -0.34 -53.14
CA SER A 621 8.06 -0.96 -54.20
C SER A 621 7.60 -2.36 -53.79
N LYS A 622 6.65 -2.92 -54.55
CA LYS A 622 6.16 -4.29 -54.33
C LYS A 622 7.31 -5.31 -54.40
N ASP A 623 8.19 -5.20 -55.39
CA ASP A 623 9.28 -6.15 -55.61
C ASP A 623 10.32 -6.08 -54.46
N GLU A 624 10.64 -4.86 -53.99
CA GLU A 624 11.50 -4.67 -52.83
C GLU A 624 10.89 -5.29 -51.56
N LEU A 625 9.58 -5.12 -51.34
CA LEU A 625 8.86 -5.73 -50.21
C LEU A 625 8.85 -7.26 -50.29
N GLU A 626 8.65 -7.84 -51.49
CA GLU A 626 8.70 -9.29 -51.69
C GLU A 626 10.09 -9.86 -51.37
N ASN A 627 11.16 -9.14 -51.75
CA ASN A 627 12.54 -9.54 -51.51
C ASN A 627 12.94 -9.57 -50.03
N VAL A 628 12.34 -8.72 -49.18
CA VAL A 628 12.66 -8.66 -47.73
C VAL A 628 11.59 -9.28 -46.83
N TRP A 629 10.51 -9.81 -47.42
CA TRP A 629 9.37 -10.30 -46.66
C TRP A 629 9.74 -11.45 -45.71
N ARG A 630 10.66 -12.32 -46.13
CA ARG A 630 11.10 -13.45 -45.31
C ARG A 630 11.84 -12.98 -44.07
N GLU A 631 12.70 -11.99 -44.21
CA GLU A 631 13.50 -11.38 -43.15
C GLU A 631 12.59 -10.62 -42.16
N ILE A 632 11.56 -9.93 -42.67
CA ILE A 632 10.52 -9.31 -41.82
C ILE A 632 9.84 -10.36 -40.93
N LEU A 633 9.40 -11.49 -41.53
CA LEU A 633 8.75 -12.56 -40.78
C LEU A 633 9.69 -13.25 -39.79
N ASP A 634 10.97 -13.37 -40.11
CA ASP A 634 11.98 -13.88 -39.17
C ASP A 634 12.16 -12.95 -37.98
N TYR A 635 12.23 -11.63 -38.22
CA TYR A 635 12.27 -10.63 -37.16
C TYR A 635 11.04 -10.75 -36.27
N GLU A 636 9.83 -10.74 -36.86
CA GLU A 636 8.57 -10.85 -36.12
C GLU A 636 8.55 -12.09 -35.20
N LYS A 637 9.00 -13.25 -35.71
CA LYS A 637 9.03 -14.51 -34.95
C LYS A 637 10.05 -14.51 -33.82
N SER A 638 11.13 -13.74 -33.95
CA SER A 638 12.19 -13.68 -32.94
C SER A 638 11.81 -12.90 -31.68
N ILE A 639 10.76 -12.08 -31.72
CA ILE A 639 10.29 -11.35 -30.55
C ILE A 639 9.39 -12.23 -29.69
N ASP A 640 9.66 -12.26 -28.39
CA ASP A 640 8.89 -13.02 -27.40
C ASP A 640 7.41 -12.60 -27.32
N ILE A 641 6.53 -13.56 -27.02
CA ILE A 641 5.07 -13.37 -26.95
C ILE A 641 4.67 -12.30 -25.92
N GLY A 642 5.34 -12.22 -24.77
CA GLY A 642 5.04 -11.23 -23.74
C GLY A 642 5.25 -9.80 -24.23
N ARG A 643 6.27 -9.57 -25.07
CA ARG A 643 6.48 -8.25 -25.72
C ARG A 643 5.41 -7.94 -26.77
N LYS A 644 4.86 -8.98 -27.43
CA LYS A 644 3.76 -8.84 -28.41
C LYS A 644 2.44 -8.38 -27.80
N SER A 645 2.33 -8.46 -26.47
CA SER A 645 1.16 -8.03 -25.70
C SER A 645 1.21 -6.56 -25.25
N SER A 646 2.10 -5.74 -25.84
CA SER A 646 2.35 -4.34 -25.44
C SER A 646 2.46 -3.40 -26.64
N HIS A 647 2.24 -2.10 -26.43
CA HIS A 647 2.48 -1.07 -27.45
C HIS A 647 3.95 -1.16 -27.94
N PRO A 648 4.24 -1.13 -29.26
CA PRO A 648 3.39 -0.70 -30.38
C PRO A 648 2.89 -1.85 -31.27
N TRP A 649 2.62 -3.05 -30.73
CA TRP A 649 2.30 -4.22 -31.56
C TRP A 649 1.02 -4.12 -32.38
N GLU A 650 0.05 -3.34 -31.94
CA GLU A 650 -1.13 -2.99 -32.72
C GLU A 650 -0.76 -2.26 -34.02
N LEU A 651 0.28 -1.41 -33.97
CA LEU A 651 0.80 -0.71 -35.14
C LEU A 651 1.68 -1.63 -36.01
N ILE A 652 2.49 -2.50 -35.40
CA ILE A 652 3.27 -3.50 -36.13
C ILE A 652 2.33 -4.41 -36.93
N TYR A 653 1.28 -4.95 -36.31
CA TYR A 653 0.30 -5.79 -36.99
C TYR A 653 -0.47 -5.05 -38.08
N LYS A 654 -0.76 -3.75 -37.89
CA LYS A 654 -1.30 -2.90 -38.96
C LYS A 654 -0.38 -2.91 -40.19
N TYR A 655 0.90 -2.57 -40.01
CA TYR A 655 1.82 -2.45 -41.14
C TYR A 655 2.19 -3.80 -41.76
N LEU A 656 2.31 -4.87 -40.97
CA LEU A 656 2.44 -6.23 -41.50
C LEU A 656 1.24 -6.62 -42.37
N GLY A 657 0.02 -6.29 -41.94
CA GLY A 657 -1.19 -6.51 -42.71
C GLY A 657 -1.23 -5.68 -44.00
N LEU A 658 -0.90 -4.38 -43.92
CA LEU A 658 -0.88 -3.48 -45.07
C LEU A 658 0.17 -3.89 -46.11
N ILE A 659 1.37 -4.29 -45.68
CA ILE A 659 2.40 -4.82 -46.57
C ILE A 659 1.93 -6.15 -47.19
N SER A 660 1.35 -7.05 -46.40
CA SER A 660 0.79 -8.31 -46.90
C SER A 660 -0.20 -8.09 -48.05
N LEU A 661 -1.06 -7.07 -47.95
CA LEU A 661 -1.98 -6.71 -49.03
C LEU A 661 -1.24 -6.23 -50.29
N ARG A 662 -0.21 -5.38 -50.15
CA ARG A 662 0.57 -4.88 -51.31
C ARG A 662 1.28 -6.00 -52.08
N ILE A 663 1.74 -7.03 -51.38
CA ILE A 663 2.38 -8.21 -51.98
C ILE A 663 1.40 -9.35 -52.30
N GLY A 664 0.09 -9.11 -52.24
CA GLY A 664 -0.95 -10.05 -52.68
C GLY A 664 -1.29 -11.18 -51.69
N LYS A 665 -0.93 -11.06 -50.41
CA LYS A 665 -1.14 -12.07 -49.35
C LYS A 665 -2.34 -11.74 -48.45
N MET A 666 -3.55 -11.80 -49.02
CA MET A 666 -4.81 -11.45 -48.34
C MET A 666 -5.06 -12.21 -47.03
N GLU A 667 -4.79 -13.52 -47.00
CA GLU A 667 -5.04 -14.33 -45.79
C GLU A 667 -4.12 -13.96 -44.62
N GLN A 668 -2.88 -13.53 -44.89
CA GLN A 668 -1.98 -13.01 -43.85
C GLN A 668 -2.50 -11.67 -43.30
N ALA A 669 -2.99 -10.78 -44.16
CA ALA A 669 -3.59 -9.51 -43.72
C ALA A 669 -4.79 -9.73 -42.78
N LYS A 670 -5.67 -10.69 -43.09
CA LYS A 670 -6.78 -11.07 -42.21
C LYS A 670 -6.31 -11.64 -40.87
N GLN A 671 -5.21 -12.39 -40.84
CA GLN A 671 -4.63 -12.91 -39.60
C GLN A 671 -4.13 -11.77 -38.72
N TYR A 672 -3.33 -10.85 -39.27
CA TYR A 672 -2.83 -9.70 -38.51
C TYR A 672 -3.95 -8.78 -38.03
N SER A 673 -5.01 -8.56 -38.82
CA SER A 673 -6.19 -7.81 -38.37
C SER A 673 -6.83 -8.38 -37.11
N LYS A 674 -6.83 -9.71 -36.93
CA LYS A 674 -7.36 -10.36 -35.71
C LYS A 674 -6.40 -10.21 -34.52
N LEU A 675 -5.12 -9.99 -34.78
CA LEU A 675 -4.10 -9.82 -33.73
C LEU A 675 -4.09 -8.39 -33.18
N ILE A 676 -4.43 -7.36 -33.96
CA ILE A 676 -4.48 -5.96 -33.49
C ILE A 676 -5.26 -5.82 -32.17
N LEU A 677 -6.51 -6.28 -32.12
CA LEU A 677 -7.34 -6.18 -30.91
C LEU A 677 -6.97 -7.19 -29.81
N LYS A 678 -6.24 -8.26 -30.15
CA LYS A 678 -5.77 -9.27 -29.17
C LYS A 678 -4.42 -8.92 -28.56
N SER A 679 -3.65 -8.08 -29.24
CA SER A 679 -2.27 -7.75 -28.90
C SER A 679 -2.14 -6.87 -27.67
N ILE A 680 -3.26 -6.43 -27.08
CA ILE A 680 -3.20 -5.61 -25.89
C ILE A 680 -4.39 -5.91 -24.98
N GLU A 681 -4.10 -6.45 -23.79
CA GLU A 681 -5.06 -6.55 -22.68
C GLU A 681 -5.29 -5.16 -22.07
N ILE A 682 -5.99 -4.26 -22.78
CA ILE A 682 -6.18 -2.89 -22.29
C ILE A 682 -7.56 -2.73 -21.65
N LYS A 683 -7.57 -2.10 -20.47
CA LYS A 683 -8.73 -1.36 -19.97
C LYS A 683 -9.28 -0.44 -21.07
N ASP A 684 -10.59 -0.47 -21.26
CA ASP A 684 -11.30 0.10 -22.41
C ASP A 684 -11.27 1.65 -22.52
N GLU A 685 -10.33 2.33 -21.87
CA GLU A 685 -10.30 3.80 -21.74
C GLU A 685 -8.97 4.46 -22.15
N SER A 686 -7.89 3.71 -22.41
CA SER A 686 -6.58 4.32 -22.71
C SER A 686 -6.43 4.83 -24.16
N LEU A 687 -5.46 5.72 -24.38
CA LEU A 687 -5.02 6.17 -25.72
C LEU A 687 -4.59 4.98 -26.61
N VAL A 688 -3.90 3.99 -26.03
CA VAL A 688 -3.46 2.80 -26.76
C VAL A 688 -4.65 2.00 -27.31
N ALA A 689 -5.78 1.95 -26.59
CA ALA A 689 -7.00 1.32 -27.10
C ALA A 689 -7.59 2.10 -28.29
N ALA A 690 -7.48 3.44 -28.28
CA ALA A 690 -7.87 4.26 -29.42
C ALA A 690 -6.95 4.04 -30.63
N ILE A 691 -5.63 3.91 -30.41
CA ILE A 691 -4.65 3.58 -31.46
C ILE A 691 -4.95 2.21 -32.08
N ALA A 692 -5.28 1.20 -31.28
CA ALA A 692 -5.64 -0.13 -31.77
C ALA A 692 -6.91 -0.11 -32.65
N LEU A 693 -7.94 0.64 -32.24
CA LEU A 693 -9.15 0.81 -33.04
C LEU A 693 -8.87 1.53 -34.36
N PHE A 694 -8.03 2.56 -34.33
CA PHE A 694 -7.60 3.26 -35.54
C PHE A 694 -6.84 2.32 -36.49
N ALA A 695 -5.88 1.56 -35.96
CA ALA A 695 -5.10 0.59 -36.70
C ALA A 695 -5.96 -0.48 -37.38
N GLU A 696 -6.94 -1.02 -36.65
CA GLU A 696 -7.88 -2.00 -37.17
C GLU A 696 -8.78 -1.40 -38.27
N ALA A 697 -9.25 -0.16 -38.10
CA ALA A 697 -10.08 0.53 -39.07
C ALA A 697 -9.31 0.78 -40.39
N GLU A 698 -8.05 1.20 -40.32
CA GLU A 698 -7.20 1.41 -41.50
C GLU A 698 -6.96 0.12 -42.27
N LEU A 699 -6.60 -0.98 -41.59
CA LEU A 699 -6.36 -2.26 -42.26
C LEU A 699 -7.64 -2.84 -42.86
N THR A 700 -8.78 -2.69 -42.18
CA THR A 700 -10.10 -3.12 -42.69
C THR A 700 -10.49 -2.39 -43.97
N ASP A 701 -10.26 -1.08 -43.99
CA ASP A 701 -10.50 -0.24 -45.16
C ASP A 701 -9.59 -0.66 -46.34
N ALA A 702 -8.31 -0.94 -46.07
CA ALA A 702 -7.37 -1.42 -47.08
C ALA A 702 -7.70 -2.81 -47.64
N MET A 703 -8.40 -3.66 -46.87
CA MET A 703 -8.92 -4.95 -47.34
C MET A 703 -10.15 -4.83 -48.25
N GLY A 704 -10.71 -3.62 -48.40
CA GLY A 704 -11.86 -3.34 -49.27
C GLY A 704 -13.23 -3.37 -48.57
N ASP A 705 -13.29 -3.54 -47.24
CA ASP A 705 -14.54 -3.51 -46.48
C ASP A 705 -14.81 -2.12 -45.88
N GLY A 706 -15.16 -1.17 -46.76
CA GLY A 706 -15.39 0.22 -46.38
C GLY A 706 -16.56 0.42 -45.40
N ALA A 707 -17.56 -0.46 -45.41
CA ALA A 707 -18.70 -0.40 -44.49
C ALA A 707 -18.27 -0.76 -43.06
N LEU A 708 -17.57 -1.88 -42.90
CA LEU A 708 -17.04 -2.29 -41.59
C LEU A 708 -15.99 -1.30 -41.07
N ALA A 709 -15.11 -0.80 -41.94
CA ALA A 709 -14.16 0.25 -41.58
C ALA A 709 -14.86 1.52 -41.09
N GLY A 710 -15.91 1.98 -41.79
CA GLY A 710 -16.72 3.14 -41.38
C GLY A 710 -17.35 2.98 -39.99
N ASN A 711 -17.81 1.78 -39.65
CA ASN A 711 -18.31 1.47 -38.31
C ASN A 711 -17.20 1.55 -37.26
N LYS A 712 -15.99 1.04 -37.56
CA LYS A 712 -14.83 1.12 -36.65
C LYS A 712 -14.37 2.57 -36.41
N TYR A 713 -14.29 3.39 -37.45
CA TYR A 713 -14.01 4.83 -37.29
C TYR A 713 -15.06 5.55 -36.45
N THR A 714 -16.34 5.14 -36.57
CA THR A 714 -17.41 5.71 -35.74
C THR A 714 -17.25 5.34 -34.27
N LYS A 715 -16.94 4.07 -33.97
CA LYS A 715 -16.63 3.63 -32.60
C LYS A 715 -15.42 4.35 -32.00
N LEU A 716 -14.35 4.52 -32.79
CA LEU A 716 -13.18 5.29 -32.39
C LEU A 716 -13.57 6.73 -32.04
N TYR A 717 -14.37 7.36 -32.89
CA TYR A 717 -14.86 8.72 -32.66
C TYR A 717 -15.65 8.84 -31.35
N GLU A 718 -16.62 7.94 -31.12
CA GLU A 718 -17.43 7.91 -29.89
C GLU A 718 -16.56 7.71 -28.64
N LYS A 719 -15.53 6.86 -28.73
CA LYS A 719 -14.57 6.64 -27.64
C LYS A 719 -13.78 7.90 -27.33
N LEU A 720 -13.29 8.60 -28.36
CA LEU A 720 -12.53 9.83 -28.18
C LEU A 720 -13.39 10.95 -27.60
N GLU A 721 -14.61 11.10 -28.11
CA GLU A 721 -15.58 12.06 -27.57
C GLU A 721 -15.89 11.81 -26.09
N LYS A 722 -16.05 10.54 -25.69
CA LYS A 722 -16.33 10.16 -24.31
C LYS A 722 -15.15 10.39 -23.37
N ASN A 723 -13.95 9.98 -23.79
CA ASN A 723 -12.80 9.84 -22.89
C ASN A 723 -11.81 11.02 -22.98
N PHE A 724 -11.87 11.81 -24.05
CA PHE A 724 -10.98 12.95 -24.29
C PHE A 724 -11.85 14.19 -24.55
N PRO A 725 -12.49 14.78 -23.53
CA PRO A 725 -13.50 15.83 -23.71
C PRO A 725 -12.99 17.13 -24.35
N LEU A 726 -11.66 17.32 -24.41
CA LEU A 726 -10.99 18.43 -25.10
C LEU A 726 -10.64 18.11 -26.57
N PHE A 727 -10.69 16.83 -26.94
CA PHE A 727 -10.91 16.46 -28.34
C PHE A 727 -12.16 17.21 -28.77
N ASN A 728 -12.13 18.06 -29.80
CA ASN A 728 -13.27 18.88 -30.19
C ASN A 728 -14.21 18.06 -31.10
N PRO A 729 -15.29 17.42 -30.58
CA PRO A 729 -16.23 16.67 -31.39
C PRO A 729 -17.14 17.58 -32.22
N ASP A 730 -17.28 18.86 -31.85
CA ASP A 730 -18.26 19.74 -32.50
C ASP A 730 -17.87 20.09 -33.94
N CYS A 731 -16.59 20.00 -34.28
CA CYS A 731 -16.14 20.07 -35.67
C CYS A 731 -16.62 18.88 -36.52
N VAL A 732 -17.01 17.73 -35.93
CA VAL A 732 -17.18 16.46 -36.66
C VAL A 732 -18.53 15.76 -36.40
N LYS A 733 -19.34 16.21 -35.44
CA LYS A 733 -20.69 15.70 -35.19
C LYS A 733 -21.63 15.74 -36.42
N GLN A 734 -21.37 16.64 -37.37
CA GLN A 734 -22.19 16.81 -38.59
C GLN A 734 -21.67 16.02 -39.82
N TYR A 735 -20.56 15.31 -39.68
CA TYR A 735 -19.82 14.72 -40.80
C TYR A 735 -20.18 13.25 -41.09
N LYS A 736 -20.18 12.88 -42.38
CA LYS A 736 -20.39 11.49 -42.84
C LYS A 736 -19.16 10.63 -42.47
N SER A 737 -19.29 9.30 -42.51
CA SER A 737 -18.18 8.36 -42.17
C SER A 737 -16.86 8.64 -42.90
N LYS A 738 -16.93 9.11 -44.15
CA LYS A 738 -15.76 9.50 -44.96
C LYS A 738 -15.00 10.70 -44.39
N ASP A 739 -15.73 11.69 -43.87
CA ASP A 739 -15.16 12.92 -43.31
C ASP A 739 -14.56 12.64 -41.91
N LYS A 740 -15.17 11.73 -41.14
CA LYS A 740 -14.60 11.22 -39.87
C LYS A 740 -13.27 10.50 -40.09
N LYS A 741 -13.16 9.66 -41.13
CA LYS A 741 -11.91 8.97 -41.50
C LYS A 741 -10.80 9.96 -41.83
N GLU A 742 -11.07 10.96 -42.67
CA GLU A 742 -10.07 11.97 -43.05
C GLU A 742 -9.62 12.81 -41.85
N TYR A 743 -10.55 13.14 -40.95
CA TYR A 743 -10.23 13.81 -39.69
C TYR A 743 -9.33 12.96 -38.78
N MET A 744 -9.64 11.67 -38.60
CA MET A 744 -8.81 10.76 -37.79
C MET A 744 -7.41 10.57 -38.37
N LYS A 745 -7.28 10.48 -39.70
CA LYS A 745 -5.96 10.41 -40.37
C LYS A 745 -5.11 11.66 -40.18
N LYS A 746 -5.71 12.80 -39.85
CA LYS A 746 -4.99 14.03 -39.52
C LYS A 746 -4.57 14.09 -38.05
N ARG A 747 -5.37 13.52 -37.15
CA ARG A 747 -5.18 13.55 -35.68
C ARG A 747 -4.31 12.41 -35.16
N PHE A 748 -4.55 11.16 -35.59
CA PHE A 748 -3.65 10.06 -35.27
C PHE A 748 -2.41 10.21 -36.13
N SER A 749 -1.44 10.93 -35.60
CA SER A 749 -0.07 10.80 -36.06
C SER A 749 0.45 9.40 -35.69
N TYR A 750 1.61 9.11 -36.19
CA TYR A 750 2.34 7.85 -36.15
C TYR A 750 3.50 7.94 -35.15
N MET A 751 3.51 8.98 -34.31
CA MET A 751 4.54 9.25 -33.32
C MET A 751 4.15 8.81 -31.91
N TYR A 752 3.16 7.93 -31.80
CA TYR A 752 2.94 7.14 -30.61
C TYR A 752 4.00 6.03 -30.60
N ASN A 753 5.16 6.37 -30.03
CA ASN A 753 6.27 5.49 -29.70
C ASN A 753 6.45 5.46 -28.18
#